data_AF-A0A351Y8L5-F1
#
_entry.id   AF-A0A351Y8L5-F1
#
_cell.length_a   1.000
_cell.length_b   1.000
_cell.length_c   1.000
_cell.angle_alpha   90.00
_cell.angle_beta   90.00
_cell.angle_gamma   90.00
#
_symmetry.space_group_name_H-M   'P 1'
#
loop_
_entity.id
_entity.type
_entity.pdbx_description
1 polymer ?
#
loop_
_entity_poly.entity_id
_entity_poly.type
_entity_poly.pdbx_seq_one_letter_code
_entity_poly.pdbx_strand_id
1 'polypeptide(L)'
;MRALTKSASKFHVSKGGIFVKKKKIQLALIGFASVSLILAGCQQDPIRSESSSSSSSSGSLIPDTDDDDVVIGHNKIKLTSPASGEEIGITPEPLLNYLNAQTEADQIKALQAAKDNRNLTCTSVKLSWEKDGSAYYQVYIDENEDFSNPLIAKVSSLSTTYEAYNLIPNKTYYWKVQGTKTKDVSDVSTFKTLGSSVRFINASGGNNIRDLGGWKAEGEKTIAYGKLYRGALLNGYSNYGTLDESGKKTFNEELKIKTEIDLRIGDKDDGEQRKCFFDASKKYIRAQLGQYNRILDTENFAKSIGYDDFKSLVKANLKNSPIYEVDGITVRSLRDIFETLSDENNYPIYFHCNAGADRTGTLSFLLEGLLGVSYEDTVRDFELTSFSKFGDRYRSALNEEGTAFDATGVYMDEAGNNYVGFGKLHEDMLTYYGDGTNDLSIAISNYLTRYVGIPSSQIASFKEILLGEEESNLALSERQEFLLDSESISLDLSKASLDEGSIESISLANLDLGKDPANISLTKIKEKQIAGERDVVVKAKKDRKDITIYAPVLLISKMITNVDELKAIDTYRGKDANEVQKYETNYGYYRLANDIGSAEAPINYGGWITEQGSINGGYGFRGTLDGNGKKIFVKPAYGGILSVIGGGAEIKNVSFKVTTFGSSSALYTCSTVLGISLCGAVLEGVDFEVLSSGWGDTGYSQNVYQNAQGLISSSFAHGNKIKDVSVKTDVPLVSIFGGVSYDGLGGMDFDNFSLDCKELCYLGVKRSVGGVSMPIPVTSCYLPTDFEGIHGSYISSATNTVELKRNDKYASIELESRYGGMELLEATWNGKAIPDATIESGILVFKTKDILDDSGVSNGTISLKLKKNDISCDYSLQIWLAR
;
A
#
# COMPACT_ATOMS: atom_id res chain seq x y z
N MET A 1 29.54 3.75 25.27
CA MET A 1 30.91 3.67 25.83
C MET A 1 31.85 4.58 25.02
N ARG A 2 32.90 5.17 25.63
CA ARG A 2 33.88 6.02 24.92
C ARG A 2 35.15 5.23 24.56
N ALA A 3 35.27 4.77 23.32
CA ALA A 3 36.54 4.44 22.67
C ALA A 3 36.33 4.36 21.14
N LEU A 4 37.43 4.44 20.35
CA LEU A 4 37.49 4.15 18.91
C LEU A 4 36.89 5.16 17.91
N THR A 5 37.04 6.47 18.15
CA THR A 5 37.23 7.41 17.04
C THR A 5 38.71 7.44 16.61
N LYS A 6 39.08 6.81 15.48
CA LYS A 6 40.19 7.18 14.57
C LYS A 6 40.49 6.09 13.51
N SER A 7 39.99 6.29 12.29
CA SER A 7 40.72 5.96 11.05
C SER A 7 40.03 6.58 9.84
N ALA A 8 40.33 7.86 9.56
CA ALA A 8 39.90 8.52 8.34
C ALA A 8 41.03 8.45 7.30
N SER A 9 41.10 7.37 6.53
CA SER A 9 42.04 7.23 5.41
C SER A 9 41.49 7.92 4.16
N LYS A 10 42.17 8.98 3.71
CA LYS A 10 41.88 9.66 2.45
C LYS A 10 42.12 8.70 1.28
N PHE A 11 41.09 8.38 0.50
CA PHE A 11 41.26 7.75 -0.81
C PHE A 11 41.09 8.76 -1.95
N HIS A 12 42.12 8.85 -2.78
CA HIS A 12 42.09 9.57 -4.05
C HIS A 12 41.23 8.80 -5.05
N VAL A 13 40.20 9.43 -5.61
CA VAL A 13 39.47 8.87 -6.76
C VAL A 13 40.31 9.09 -8.03
N SER A 14 41.06 8.08 -8.45
CA SER A 14 41.68 8.05 -9.78
C SER A 14 40.62 7.70 -10.83
N LYS A 15 40.56 8.47 -11.91
CA LYS A 15 39.64 8.22 -13.04
C LYS A 15 40.10 7.00 -13.85
N GLY A 16 39.57 5.82 -13.52
CA GLY A 16 39.72 4.61 -14.33
C GLY A 16 38.67 4.53 -15.43
N GLY A 17 39.05 4.77 -16.68
CA GLY A 17 38.15 4.59 -17.83
C GLY A 17 38.02 3.10 -18.21
N ILE A 18 36.79 2.61 -18.33
CA ILE A 18 36.52 1.21 -18.72
C ILE A 18 36.40 1.10 -20.25
N PHE A 19 37.37 0.40 -20.85
CA PHE A 19 37.33 0.02 -22.28
C PHE A 19 36.37 -1.17 -22.49
N VAL A 20 35.23 -0.93 -23.15
CA VAL A 20 34.31 -2.01 -23.56
C VAL A 20 34.83 -2.70 -24.81
N LYS A 21 35.42 -3.90 -24.68
CA LYS A 21 35.72 -4.78 -25.81
C LYS A 21 34.44 -5.46 -26.31
N LYS A 22 33.90 -4.98 -27.44
CA LYS A 22 32.83 -5.67 -28.18
C LYS A 22 33.30 -7.06 -28.63
N LYS A 23 32.62 -8.14 -28.19
CA LYS A 23 32.62 -9.43 -28.89
C LYS A 23 31.34 -9.53 -29.71
N LYS A 24 31.48 -9.78 -31.02
CA LYS A 24 30.38 -10.14 -31.90
C LYS A 24 29.97 -11.59 -31.62
N ILE A 25 28.68 -11.85 -31.50
CA ILE A 25 28.09 -13.18 -31.68
C ILE A 25 27.08 -13.04 -32.84
N GLN A 26 27.12 -13.97 -33.79
CA GLN A 26 26.27 -13.95 -34.97
C GLN A 26 24.90 -14.55 -34.63
N LEU A 27 23.83 -13.86 -35.01
CA LEU A 27 22.49 -14.46 -35.04
C LEU A 27 22.40 -15.40 -36.25
N ALA A 28 21.94 -16.63 -36.01
CA ALA A 28 21.44 -17.52 -37.04
C ALA A 28 19.91 -17.45 -37.04
N LEU A 29 19.31 -17.09 -38.18
CA LEU A 29 17.86 -17.12 -38.36
C LEU A 29 17.38 -18.56 -38.55
N ILE A 30 16.45 -19.00 -37.69
CA ILE A 30 15.49 -20.06 -38.02
C ILE A 30 14.12 -19.55 -37.55
N GLY A 31 13.22 -19.33 -38.50
CA GLY A 31 11.88 -18.83 -38.22
C GLY A 31 10.91 -19.96 -37.89
N PHE A 32 10.01 -19.72 -36.93
CA PHE A 32 8.79 -20.51 -36.75
C PHE A 32 7.59 -19.56 -36.66
N ALA A 33 6.73 -19.65 -37.66
CA ALA A 33 5.37 -19.12 -37.56
C ALA A 33 4.46 -20.27 -37.11
N SER A 34 3.77 -20.11 -35.98
CA SER A 34 2.72 -21.02 -35.53
C SER A 34 1.42 -20.24 -35.37
N VAL A 35 0.52 -20.42 -36.34
CA VAL A 35 -0.84 -19.88 -36.30
C VAL A 35 -1.73 -20.86 -35.53
N SER A 36 -2.51 -20.33 -34.59
CA SER A 36 -3.48 -21.10 -33.79
C SER A 36 -4.63 -21.62 -34.65
N LEU A 37 -5.13 -22.82 -34.34
CA LEU A 37 -6.53 -23.16 -34.59
C LEU A 37 -7.00 -24.27 -33.65
N ILE A 38 -8.06 -23.95 -32.92
CA ILE A 38 -8.85 -24.85 -32.08
C ILE A 38 -9.81 -25.62 -33.01
N LEU A 39 -10.04 -26.92 -32.77
CA LEU A 39 -11.38 -27.53 -32.87
C LEU A 39 -11.42 -28.95 -32.30
N ALA A 40 -12.58 -29.31 -31.77
CA ALA A 40 -12.88 -30.61 -31.17
C ALA A 40 -13.24 -31.66 -32.24
N GLY A 41 -13.12 -32.95 -31.88
CA GLY A 41 -13.52 -34.06 -32.75
C GLY A 41 -14.36 -35.10 -32.01
N CYS A 42 -15.50 -35.48 -32.59
CA CYS A 42 -16.27 -36.68 -32.28
C CYS A 42 -16.98 -37.17 -33.55
N GLN A 43 -16.76 -38.45 -33.91
CA GLN A 43 -17.60 -39.31 -34.77
C GLN A 43 -17.77 -38.89 -36.27
N GLN A 44 -17.95 -39.77 -37.26
CA GLN A 44 -17.82 -41.24 -37.39
C GLN A 44 -17.65 -41.63 -38.89
N ASP A 45 -17.04 -42.81 -39.13
CA ASP A 45 -17.06 -43.79 -40.25
C ASP A 45 -18.10 -43.72 -41.43
N PRO A 46 -18.03 -44.58 -42.50
CA PRO A 46 -16.97 -45.52 -42.98
C PRO A 46 -16.74 -45.53 -44.53
N ILE A 47 -15.88 -46.44 -45.04
CA ILE A 47 -16.11 -47.47 -46.13
C ILE A 47 -14.86 -47.78 -47.00
N ARG A 48 -14.44 -49.08 -47.03
CA ARG A 48 -13.82 -49.97 -48.11
C ARG A 48 -12.79 -49.37 -49.14
N SER A 49 -11.82 -50.06 -49.78
CA SER A 49 -11.42 -51.48 -49.98
C SER A 49 -10.06 -51.54 -50.78
N GLU A 50 -9.41 -52.65 -51.22
CA GLU A 50 -9.56 -54.13 -51.10
C GLU A 50 -8.20 -54.88 -51.29
N SER A 51 -7.90 -55.86 -50.41
CA SER A 51 -7.23 -57.18 -50.60
C SER A 51 -6.25 -57.55 -51.75
N SER A 52 -5.12 -58.20 -51.38
CA SER A 52 -4.50 -59.40 -52.02
C SER A 52 -3.24 -59.84 -51.22
N SER A 53 -2.83 -61.12 -51.02
CA SER A 53 -3.42 -62.46 -51.26
C SER A 53 -2.48 -63.58 -50.73
N SER A 54 -3.02 -64.65 -50.08
CA SER A 54 -2.49 -66.06 -49.93
C SER A 54 -1.04 -66.30 -49.39
N SER A 55 -0.65 -67.36 -48.66
CA SER A 55 -1.19 -68.69 -48.24
C SER A 55 -0.14 -69.37 -47.31
N SER A 56 -0.33 -70.44 -46.50
CA SER A 56 -1.48 -71.24 -46.02
C SER A 56 -1.03 -72.30 -44.99
N SER A 57 -1.95 -72.86 -44.18
CA SER A 57 -1.81 -74.06 -43.30
C SER A 57 -0.97 -73.90 -42.00
N SER A 58 -1.28 -74.51 -40.84
CA SER A 58 -2.25 -75.58 -40.50
C SER A 58 -2.68 -75.59 -39.00
N GLY A 59 -3.88 -76.10 -38.71
CA GLY A 59 -4.13 -77.05 -37.59
C GLY A 59 -4.32 -76.58 -36.13
N SER A 60 -5.57 -76.25 -35.76
CA SER A 60 -6.32 -76.83 -34.62
C SER A 60 -5.82 -76.71 -33.15
N LEU A 61 -6.50 -75.88 -32.33
CA LEU A 61 -7.40 -76.27 -31.21
C LEU A 61 -7.91 -75.03 -30.41
N ILE A 62 -9.15 -75.10 -29.91
CA ILE A 62 -9.87 -74.13 -29.03
C ILE A 62 -9.97 -74.79 -27.63
N PRO A 63 -9.69 -74.10 -26.49
CA PRO A 63 -10.59 -73.13 -25.82
C PRO A 63 -9.97 -71.72 -25.68
N ASP A 64 -10.68 -70.61 -25.76
CA ASP A 64 -11.82 -70.14 -24.94
C ASP A 64 -11.51 -70.07 -23.43
N THR A 65 -11.03 -68.91 -22.99
CA THR A 65 -11.12 -68.40 -21.60
C THR A 65 -11.32 -66.88 -21.66
N ASP A 66 -12.57 -66.48 -21.45
CA ASP A 66 -13.05 -65.25 -20.82
C ASP A 66 -12.42 -63.89 -21.19
N ASP A 67 -13.22 -63.09 -21.91
CA ASP A 67 -13.25 -61.64 -21.71
C ASP A 67 -13.63 -61.37 -20.25
N ASP A 68 -12.77 -60.68 -19.49
CA ASP A 68 -13.09 -60.18 -18.14
C ASP A 68 -14.12 -59.04 -18.24
N ASP A 69 -15.39 -59.41 -18.36
CA ASP A 69 -16.54 -58.53 -18.18
C ASP A 69 -16.49 -57.93 -16.77
N VAL A 70 -16.17 -56.63 -16.65
CA VAL A 70 -16.12 -55.94 -15.36
C VAL A 70 -17.54 -55.85 -14.80
N VAL A 71 -17.89 -56.80 -13.93
CA VAL A 71 -19.16 -56.83 -13.19
C VAL A 71 -19.19 -55.65 -12.23
N ILE A 72 -19.73 -54.51 -12.68
CA ILE A 72 -19.92 -53.34 -11.83
C ILE A 72 -21.13 -53.57 -10.92
N GLY A 73 -20.89 -54.23 -9.78
CA GLY A 73 -21.87 -54.34 -8.70
C GLY A 73 -22.31 -52.97 -8.19
N HIS A 74 -23.50 -52.92 -7.57
CA HIS A 74 -24.04 -51.73 -6.88
C HIS A 74 -23.30 -51.46 -5.56
N ASN A 75 -21.99 -51.27 -5.63
CA ASN A 75 -21.14 -51.03 -4.48
C ASN A 75 -21.00 -49.53 -4.22
N LYS A 76 -21.33 -49.14 -2.99
CA LYS A 76 -21.10 -47.81 -2.43
C LYS A 76 -19.62 -47.41 -2.57
N ILE A 77 -19.32 -46.17 -2.99
CA ILE A 77 -17.95 -45.65 -3.12
C ILE A 77 -17.18 -45.92 -1.82
N LYS A 78 -16.07 -46.65 -1.95
CA LYS A 78 -15.23 -47.06 -0.82
C LYS A 78 -13.97 -46.21 -0.76
N LEU A 79 -13.71 -45.64 0.41
CA LEU A 79 -12.50 -44.89 0.71
C LEU A 79 -11.36 -45.87 1.03
N THR A 80 -10.16 -45.59 0.54
CA THR A 80 -9.00 -46.51 0.64
C THR A 80 -7.81 -45.94 1.40
N SER A 81 -7.64 -44.61 1.41
CA SER A 81 -6.61 -43.92 2.17
C SER A 81 -7.03 -42.45 2.38
N PRO A 82 -6.74 -41.82 3.53
CA PRO A 82 -6.16 -42.42 4.73
C PRO A 82 -7.08 -43.43 5.43
N ALA A 83 -6.48 -44.27 6.28
CA ALA A 83 -7.22 -45.11 7.20
C ALA A 83 -7.97 -44.24 8.24
N SER A 84 -9.11 -44.72 8.74
CA SER A 84 -9.92 -43.94 9.68
C SER A 84 -9.13 -43.66 10.96
N GLY A 85 -8.96 -42.37 11.28
CA GLY A 85 -8.19 -41.89 12.43
C GLY A 85 -6.67 -41.84 12.22
N GLU A 86 -6.16 -42.05 11.01
CA GLU A 86 -4.72 -41.96 10.69
C GLU A 86 -4.16 -40.56 11.00
N GLU A 87 -2.97 -40.50 11.61
CA GLU A 87 -2.28 -39.25 11.93
C GLU A 87 -1.23 -38.92 10.87
N ILE A 88 -1.30 -37.71 10.28
CA ILE A 88 -0.56 -37.37 9.05
C ILE A 88 0.16 -36.02 9.22
N GLY A 89 1.49 -36.03 9.06
CA GLY A 89 2.32 -34.82 9.14
C GLY A 89 2.12 -33.87 7.95
N ILE A 90 1.70 -32.63 8.21
CA ILE A 90 1.47 -31.59 7.19
C ILE A 90 2.53 -30.48 7.17
N THR A 91 3.47 -30.50 8.13
CA THR A 91 4.59 -29.55 8.20
C THR A 91 5.90 -30.26 7.80
N PRO A 92 6.66 -29.75 6.80
CA PRO A 92 7.97 -30.30 6.45
C PRO A 92 8.96 -30.36 7.62
N GLU A 93 9.77 -31.42 7.66
CA GLU A 93 10.77 -31.66 8.72
C GLU A 93 11.73 -30.48 8.96
N PRO A 94 12.29 -29.76 7.96
CA PRO A 94 13.18 -28.63 8.22
C PRO A 94 12.49 -27.48 8.98
N LEU A 95 11.20 -27.26 8.74
CA LEU A 95 10.40 -26.24 9.43
C LEU A 95 10.07 -26.69 10.86
N LEU A 96 9.73 -27.97 11.05
CA LEU A 96 9.52 -28.55 12.38
C LEU A 96 10.80 -28.50 13.23
N ASN A 97 11.96 -28.79 12.65
CA ASN A 97 13.24 -28.74 13.34
C ASN A 97 13.56 -27.34 13.88
N TYR A 98 13.21 -26.29 13.14
CA TYR A 98 13.35 -24.91 13.60
C TYR A 98 12.30 -24.53 14.66
N LEU A 99 11.01 -24.81 14.41
CA LEU A 99 9.94 -24.42 15.33
C LEU A 99 9.98 -25.16 16.67
N ASN A 100 10.46 -26.41 16.68
CA ASN A 100 10.64 -27.20 17.89
C ASN A 100 12.00 -26.94 18.59
N ALA A 101 12.88 -26.11 18.04
CA ALA A 101 14.20 -25.84 18.60
C ALA A 101 14.11 -25.08 19.94
N GLN A 102 14.61 -25.74 20.99
CA GLN A 102 14.56 -25.26 22.38
C GLN A 102 15.74 -24.37 22.76
N THR A 103 16.84 -24.42 22.00
CA THR A 103 18.03 -23.58 22.24
C THR A 103 18.32 -22.69 21.04
N GLU A 104 19.00 -21.56 21.28
CA GLU A 104 19.44 -20.65 20.23
C GLU A 104 20.40 -21.33 19.24
N ALA A 105 21.30 -22.18 19.73
CA ALA A 105 22.22 -22.95 18.89
C ALA A 105 21.48 -23.93 17.95
N ASP A 106 20.40 -24.57 18.42
CA ASP A 106 19.56 -25.44 17.57
C ASP A 106 18.78 -24.63 16.53
N GLN A 107 18.29 -23.44 16.90
CA GLN A 107 17.63 -22.50 15.98
C GLN A 107 18.59 -22.06 14.87
N ILE A 108 19.80 -21.61 15.22
CA ILE A 108 20.85 -21.22 14.28
C ILE A 108 21.23 -22.38 13.36
N LYS A 109 21.39 -23.60 13.89
CA LYS A 109 21.68 -24.79 13.10
C LYS A 109 20.57 -25.11 12.09
N ALA A 110 19.30 -25.01 12.48
CA ALA A 110 18.17 -25.23 11.57
C ALA A 110 18.08 -24.14 10.48
N LEU A 111 18.33 -22.87 10.84
CA LEU A 111 18.39 -21.76 9.89
C LEU A 111 19.55 -21.89 8.89
N GLN A 112 20.72 -22.35 9.34
CA GLN A 112 21.85 -22.65 8.46
C GLN A 112 21.53 -23.82 7.51
N ALA A 113 20.90 -24.89 8.00
CA ALA A 113 20.48 -26.04 7.19
C ALA A 113 19.38 -25.69 6.16
N ALA A 114 18.58 -24.65 6.39
CA ALA A 114 17.60 -24.17 5.41
C ALA A 114 18.22 -23.76 4.07
N LYS A 115 19.53 -23.46 4.02
CA LYS A 115 20.26 -23.12 2.79
C LYS A 115 20.22 -24.23 1.74
N ASP A 116 20.16 -25.48 2.18
CA ASP A 116 20.16 -26.66 1.30
C ASP A 116 18.77 -26.97 0.72
N ASN A 117 17.69 -26.47 1.35
CA ASN A 117 16.32 -26.72 0.92
C ASN A 117 15.39 -25.52 1.23
N ARG A 118 15.09 -24.72 0.19
CA ARG A 118 14.33 -23.47 0.27
C ARG A 118 12.98 -23.58 -0.45
N ASN A 119 12.11 -22.61 -0.19
CA ASN A 119 10.76 -22.48 -0.73
C ASN A 119 9.78 -23.56 -0.24
N LEU A 120 9.89 -23.91 1.04
CA LEU A 120 9.03 -24.88 1.71
C LEU A 120 7.62 -24.31 1.97
N THR A 121 6.60 -25.17 1.84
CA THR A 121 5.18 -24.91 2.16
C THR A 121 4.59 -26.16 2.84
N CYS A 122 3.29 -26.20 3.14
CA CYS A 122 2.65 -27.40 3.72
C CYS A 122 2.74 -28.63 2.79
N THR A 123 2.83 -29.83 3.36
CA THR A 123 2.60 -31.09 2.64
C THR A 123 1.09 -31.39 2.56
N SER A 124 0.67 -32.10 1.51
CA SER A 124 -0.73 -32.52 1.33
C SER A 124 -1.08 -33.75 2.14
N VAL A 125 -2.38 -33.90 2.43
CA VAL A 125 -2.99 -35.18 2.79
C VAL A 125 -3.58 -35.81 1.52
N LYS A 126 -3.10 -36.99 1.15
CA LYS A 126 -3.58 -37.72 -0.03
C LYS A 126 -4.84 -38.53 0.30
N LEU A 127 -5.98 -38.09 -0.22
CA LEU A 127 -7.25 -38.80 -0.13
C LEU A 127 -7.44 -39.71 -1.35
N SER A 128 -7.88 -40.95 -1.16
CA SER A 128 -7.99 -41.98 -2.21
C SER A 128 -9.26 -42.85 -2.07
N TRP A 129 -9.86 -43.25 -3.19
CA TRP A 129 -11.08 -44.10 -3.23
C TRP A 129 -11.08 -45.11 -4.40
N GLU A 130 -12.05 -46.03 -4.40
CA GLU A 130 -12.31 -46.99 -5.48
C GLU A 130 -13.22 -46.40 -6.58
N LYS A 131 -13.02 -46.78 -7.85
CA LYS A 131 -13.87 -46.31 -8.98
C LYS A 131 -15.24 -46.99 -8.96
N ASP A 132 -16.31 -46.23 -9.10
CA ASP A 132 -17.71 -46.71 -9.28
C ASP A 132 -18.21 -46.61 -10.74
N GLY A 133 -17.47 -45.90 -11.59
CA GLY A 133 -17.85 -45.55 -12.97
C GLY A 133 -18.49 -44.17 -13.13
N SER A 134 -18.45 -43.32 -12.10
CA SER A 134 -18.83 -41.91 -12.17
C SER A 134 -17.97 -41.10 -13.13
N ALA A 135 -18.55 -40.07 -13.76
CA ALA A 135 -17.86 -39.17 -14.71
C ALA A 135 -17.00 -38.09 -14.03
N TYR A 136 -17.40 -37.68 -12.83
CA TYR A 136 -16.58 -36.96 -11.86
C TYR A 136 -17.02 -37.29 -10.43
N TYR A 137 -16.16 -36.97 -9.48
CA TYR A 137 -16.40 -37.08 -8.04
C TYR A 137 -16.39 -35.68 -7.38
N GLN A 138 -17.08 -35.55 -6.25
CA GLN A 138 -16.96 -34.42 -5.33
C GLN A 138 -16.40 -34.94 -4.00
N VAL A 139 -15.24 -34.44 -3.60
CA VAL A 139 -14.58 -34.76 -2.33
C VAL A 139 -14.93 -33.66 -1.34
N TYR A 140 -15.50 -34.04 -0.20
CA TYR A 140 -15.87 -33.14 0.89
C TYR A 140 -14.87 -33.33 2.04
N ILE A 141 -14.36 -32.24 2.60
CA ILE A 141 -13.44 -32.24 3.75
C ILE A 141 -13.89 -31.13 4.71
N ASP A 142 -14.08 -31.45 5.99
CA ASP A 142 -14.53 -30.50 7.02
C ASP A 142 -13.88 -30.85 8.38
N GLU A 143 -13.77 -29.88 9.28
CA GLU A 143 -13.43 -30.13 10.70
C GLU A 143 -14.64 -30.65 11.49
N ASN A 144 -15.85 -30.52 10.93
CA ASN A 144 -17.12 -30.90 11.53
C ASN A 144 -17.72 -32.16 10.87
N GLU A 145 -18.17 -33.13 11.67
CA GLU A 145 -18.74 -34.40 11.17
C GLU A 145 -20.03 -34.22 10.34
N ASP A 146 -20.76 -33.13 10.58
CA ASP A 146 -21.99 -32.78 9.86
C ASP A 146 -21.73 -32.15 8.47
N PHE A 147 -20.48 -31.77 8.17
CA PHE A 147 -20.09 -31.03 6.98
C PHE A 147 -20.83 -29.69 6.85
N SER A 148 -20.82 -28.89 7.91
CA SER A 148 -21.46 -27.57 8.00
C SER A 148 -20.73 -26.45 7.24
N ASN A 149 -19.42 -26.56 6.97
CA ASN A 149 -18.65 -25.61 6.14
C ASN A 149 -17.50 -26.31 5.36
N PRO A 150 -17.83 -27.27 4.47
CA PRO A 150 -16.83 -28.15 3.88
C PRO A 150 -16.05 -27.47 2.75
N LEU A 151 -14.77 -27.82 2.62
CA LEU A 151 -14.06 -27.72 1.36
C LEU A 151 -14.64 -28.77 0.41
N ILE A 152 -15.00 -28.37 -0.83
CA ILE A 152 -15.57 -29.25 -1.84
C ILE A 152 -14.69 -29.23 -3.10
N ALA A 153 -13.92 -30.29 -3.32
CA ALA A 153 -13.08 -30.45 -4.50
C ALA A 153 -13.76 -31.32 -5.57
N LYS A 154 -13.81 -30.83 -6.82
CA LYS A 154 -14.31 -31.60 -7.97
C LYS A 154 -13.16 -32.32 -8.68
N VAL A 155 -13.24 -33.64 -8.80
CA VAL A 155 -12.18 -34.50 -9.34
C VAL A 155 -12.68 -35.29 -10.55
N SER A 156 -11.92 -35.29 -11.64
CA SER A 156 -12.24 -36.04 -12.86
C SER A 156 -12.19 -37.55 -12.63
N SER A 157 -13.07 -38.31 -13.29
CA SER A 157 -13.11 -39.79 -13.29
C SER A 157 -11.82 -40.50 -13.69
N LEU A 158 -10.90 -39.78 -14.34
CA LEU A 158 -9.57 -40.29 -14.66
C LEU A 158 -8.75 -40.54 -13.38
N SER A 159 -8.95 -39.74 -12.33
CA SER A 159 -8.34 -39.88 -11.01
C SER A 159 -9.30 -40.52 -9.99
N THR A 160 -8.73 -41.19 -8.98
CA THR A 160 -9.42 -41.50 -7.71
C THR A 160 -8.62 -41.03 -6.51
N THR A 161 -7.80 -40.00 -6.70
CA THR A 161 -7.03 -39.37 -5.63
C THR A 161 -7.16 -37.86 -5.67
N TYR A 162 -7.11 -37.24 -4.49
CA TYR A 162 -7.07 -35.78 -4.30
C TYR A 162 -6.01 -35.44 -3.25
N GLU A 163 -5.17 -34.44 -3.55
CA GLU A 163 -4.15 -33.92 -2.63
C GLU A 163 -4.73 -32.71 -1.89
N ALA A 164 -5.09 -32.90 -0.61
CA ALA A 164 -5.64 -31.84 0.22
C ALA A 164 -4.50 -31.04 0.87
N TYR A 165 -4.24 -29.84 0.35
CA TYR A 165 -3.28 -28.87 0.91
C TYR A 165 -3.96 -27.94 1.93
N ASN A 166 -3.16 -27.06 2.56
CA ASN A 166 -3.64 -25.90 3.33
C ASN A 166 -4.49 -26.23 4.58
N LEU A 167 -4.49 -27.48 5.04
CA LEU A 167 -5.21 -27.91 6.24
C LEU A 167 -4.60 -27.26 7.49
N ILE A 168 -5.42 -27.02 8.52
CA ILE A 168 -4.97 -26.54 9.83
C ILE A 168 -4.21 -27.69 10.55
N PRO A 169 -3.03 -27.43 11.15
CA PRO A 169 -2.29 -28.42 11.95
C PRO A 169 -3.04 -28.89 13.20
N ASN A 170 -2.76 -30.11 13.64
CA ASN A 170 -3.24 -30.68 14.90
C ASN A 170 -4.79 -30.72 15.02
N LYS A 171 -5.47 -30.90 13.88
CA LYS A 171 -6.94 -30.97 13.76
C LYS A 171 -7.40 -32.32 13.21
N THR A 172 -8.54 -32.78 13.69
CA THR A 172 -9.27 -33.91 13.08
C THR A 172 -10.14 -33.40 11.94
N TYR A 173 -10.10 -34.09 10.81
CA TYR A 173 -10.93 -33.83 9.65
C TYR A 173 -11.82 -35.03 9.33
N TYR A 174 -13.04 -34.74 8.91
CA TYR A 174 -14.02 -35.67 8.39
C TYR A 174 -14.08 -35.51 6.87
N TRP A 175 -14.14 -36.63 6.14
CA TRP A 175 -14.18 -36.59 4.69
C TRP A 175 -15.06 -37.69 4.08
N LYS A 176 -15.60 -37.39 2.90
CA LYS A 176 -16.45 -38.30 2.11
C LYS A 176 -16.35 -37.96 0.62
N VAL A 177 -16.70 -38.92 -0.23
CA VAL A 177 -16.67 -38.77 -1.69
C VAL A 177 -18.06 -39.06 -2.27
N GLN A 178 -18.56 -38.16 -3.12
CA GLN A 178 -19.80 -38.34 -3.88
C GLN A 178 -19.52 -38.53 -5.37
N GLY A 179 -20.09 -39.58 -5.97
CA GLY A 179 -20.06 -39.86 -7.40
C GLY A 179 -21.21 -39.21 -8.17
N THR A 180 -21.13 -39.24 -9.50
CA THR A 180 -22.15 -38.75 -10.43
C THR A 180 -23.09 -39.81 -10.98
N LYS A 181 -22.66 -41.08 -11.01
CA LYS A 181 -23.40 -42.19 -11.65
C LYS A 181 -24.80 -42.37 -11.08
N THR A 182 -24.94 -42.20 -9.77
CA THR A 182 -26.20 -42.37 -9.00
C THR A 182 -26.35 -41.36 -7.85
N LYS A 183 -25.48 -40.33 -7.78
CA LYS A 183 -25.22 -39.52 -6.57
C LYS A 183 -24.76 -40.33 -5.36
N ASP A 184 -24.23 -41.53 -5.57
CA ASP A 184 -23.68 -42.38 -4.51
C ASP A 184 -22.65 -41.64 -3.66
N VAL A 185 -22.64 -41.91 -2.36
CA VAL A 185 -21.79 -41.23 -1.37
C VAL A 185 -21.13 -42.28 -0.49
N SER A 186 -19.83 -42.16 -0.30
CA SER A 186 -19.09 -43.01 0.63
C SER A 186 -19.60 -42.91 2.06
N ASP A 187 -19.23 -43.87 2.90
CA ASP A 187 -19.21 -43.61 4.34
C ASP A 187 -18.22 -42.49 4.67
N VAL A 188 -18.45 -41.82 5.80
CA VAL A 188 -17.53 -40.80 6.32
C VAL A 188 -16.32 -41.51 6.92
N SER A 189 -15.13 -41.04 6.57
CA SER A 189 -13.87 -41.43 7.22
C SER A 189 -13.24 -40.21 7.89
N THR A 190 -12.29 -40.44 8.78
CA THR A 190 -11.57 -39.39 9.50
C THR A 190 -10.07 -39.53 9.36
N PHE A 191 -9.35 -38.42 9.52
CA PHE A 191 -7.89 -38.41 9.74
C PHE A 191 -7.55 -37.23 10.65
N LYS A 192 -6.33 -37.19 11.18
CA LYS A 192 -5.84 -36.09 12.01
C LYS A 192 -4.53 -35.54 11.42
N THR A 193 -4.47 -34.23 11.23
CA THR A 193 -3.23 -33.56 10.85
C THR A 193 -2.30 -33.46 12.05
N LEU A 194 -0.99 -33.57 11.83
CA LEU A 194 0.06 -33.27 12.80
C LEU A 194 0.98 -32.19 12.22
N GLY A 195 1.43 -31.26 13.07
CA GLY A 195 2.34 -30.20 12.62
C GLY A 195 2.69 -29.19 13.72
N SER A 196 3.37 -28.12 13.32
CA SER A 196 3.60 -26.94 14.16
C SER A 196 2.31 -26.18 14.49
N SER A 197 2.39 -25.20 15.40
CA SER A 197 1.37 -24.15 15.53
C SER A 197 1.15 -23.38 14.23
N VAL A 198 2.21 -23.09 13.47
CA VAL A 198 2.12 -22.32 12.22
C VAL A 198 1.50 -23.16 11.09
N ARG A 199 0.50 -22.58 10.40
CA ARG A 199 -0.13 -23.13 9.19
C ARG A 199 0.48 -22.50 7.94
N PHE A 200 1.42 -23.22 7.33
CA PHE A 200 2.00 -22.88 6.03
C PHE A 200 0.98 -23.07 4.90
N ILE A 201 1.06 -22.25 3.86
CA ILE A 201 0.12 -22.26 2.75
C ILE A 201 0.84 -22.55 1.43
N ASN A 202 0.34 -23.54 0.70
CA ASN A 202 0.66 -23.80 -0.69
C ASN A 202 -0.40 -23.15 -1.59
N ALA A 203 0.01 -22.13 -2.36
CA ALA A 203 -0.79 -21.52 -3.41
C ALA A 203 0.13 -21.31 -4.63
N SER A 204 -0.23 -21.88 -5.78
CA SER A 204 0.69 -21.98 -6.92
C SER A 204 1.16 -20.61 -7.43
N GLY A 205 2.47 -20.48 -7.63
CA GLY A 205 3.16 -19.24 -7.97
C GLY A 205 3.38 -18.25 -6.80
N GLY A 206 2.60 -18.38 -5.71
CA GLY A 206 2.79 -17.69 -4.44
C GLY A 206 4.03 -18.18 -3.66
N ASN A 207 4.55 -17.37 -2.74
CA ASN A 207 5.79 -17.67 -2.00
C ASN A 207 5.76 -17.09 -0.58
N ASN A 208 6.42 -17.77 0.38
CA ASN A 208 6.51 -17.33 1.79
C ASN A 208 5.14 -17.14 2.47
N ILE A 209 4.11 -17.89 2.07
CA ILE A 209 2.73 -17.69 2.54
C ILE A 209 2.45 -18.54 3.79
N ARG A 210 1.88 -17.91 4.83
CA ARG A 210 1.39 -18.57 6.04
C ARG A 210 0.22 -17.81 6.68
N ASP A 211 -0.59 -18.55 7.41
CA ASP A 211 -1.57 -18.04 8.38
C ASP A 211 -0.81 -17.47 9.60
N LEU A 212 -1.29 -16.37 10.19
CA LEU A 212 -0.78 -15.83 11.46
C LEU A 212 -1.46 -16.48 12.69
N GLY A 213 -2.51 -17.27 12.46
CA GLY A 213 -3.12 -18.08 13.51
C GLY A 213 -2.19 -19.15 14.07
N GLY A 214 -2.50 -19.59 15.29
CA GLY A 214 -1.82 -20.71 15.97
C GLY A 214 -0.79 -20.30 17.02
N TRP A 215 -0.26 -19.07 16.98
CA TRP A 215 0.64 -18.56 18.03
C TRP A 215 -0.06 -18.38 19.36
N LYS A 216 0.66 -18.61 20.46
CA LYS A 216 0.19 -18.33 21.82
C LYS A 216 0.20 -16.83 22.09
N ALA A 217 -0.87 -16.37 22.74
CA ALA A 217 -1.22 -14.96 22.88
C ALA A 217 -1.60 -14.63 24.34
N GLU A 218 -1.99 -13.39 24.60
CA GLU A 218 -2.39 -12.90 25.93
C GLU A 218 -3.44 -13.81 26.61
N GLY A 219 -3.22 -14.15 27.88
CA GLY A 219 -4.16 -14.92 28.68
C GLY A 219 -4.32 -16.39 28.28
N GLU A 220 -3.23 -17.07 27.87
CA GLU A 220 -3.21 -18.46 27.38
C GLU A 220 -3.97 -18.72 26.06
N LYS A 221 -4.51 -17.65 25.45
CA LYS A 221 -5.24 -17.70 24.19
C LYS A 221 -4.33 -18.05 23.01
N THR A 222 -4.93 -18.21 21.85
CA THR A 222 -4.26 -18.52 20.59
C THR A 222 -4.86 -17.68 19.48
N ILE A 223 -4.03 -17.10 18.61
CA ILE A 223 -4.52 -16.32 17.45
C ILE A 223 -5.36 -17.23 16.55
N ALA A 224 -6.56 -16.77 16.19
CA ALA A 224 -7.48 -17.51 15.33
C ALA A 224 -6.90 -17.74 13.91
N TYR A 225 -6.88 -19.00 13.48
CA TYR A 225 -6.58 -19.37 12.09
C TYR A 225 -7.64 -18.82 11.12
N GLY A 226 -7.27 -18.69 9.86
CA GLY A 226 -8.21 -18.32 8.80
C GLY A 226 -8.62 -16.85 8.79
N LYS A 227 -7.97 -16.01 9.61
CA LYS A 227 -8.25 -14.58 9.72
C LYS A 227 -7.20 -13.74 9.00
N LEU A 228 -5.93 -13.86 9.40
CA LEU A 228 -4.82 -13.11 8.81
C LEU A 228 -3.81 -14.03 8.13
N TYR A 229 -3.42 -13.64 6.93
CA TYR A 229 -2.39 -14.31 6.14
C TYR A 229 -1.31 -13.32 5.74
N ARG A 230 -0.04 -13.77 5.80
CA ARG A 230 1.12 -13.00 5.36
C ARG A 230 1.87 -13.71 4.23
N GLY A 231 2.50 -12.97 3.32
CA GLY A 231 3.36 -13.56 2.30
C GLY A 231 4.01 -12.57 1.33
N ALA A 232 4.55 -13.09 0.23
CA ALA A 232 5.23 -12.30 -0.81
C ALA A 232 4.27 -11.67 -1.84
N LEU A 233 4.82 -10.87 -2.76
CA LEU A 233 4.02 -10.22 -3.80
C LEU A 233 3.34 -11.23 -4.71
N LEU A 234 2.14 -10.86 -5.18
CA LEU A 234 1.33 -11.71 -6.05
C LEU A 234 1.47 -11.37 -7.53
N ASN A 235 1.95 -10.17 -7.88
CA ASN A 235 1.73 -9.56 -9.19
C ASN A 235 2.87 -9.68 -10.23
N GLY A 236 3.88 -10.53 -9.99
CA GLY A 236 4.97 -10.74 -10.95
C GLY A 236 6.04 -9.65 -10.96
N TYR A 237 5.89 -8.56 -10.21
CA TYR A 237 6.83 -7.45 -10.23
C TYR A 237 8.28 -7.90 -9.97
N SER A 238 9.20 -7.41 -10.81
CA SER A 238 10.64 -7.76 -10.80
C SER A 238 10.95 -9.27 -10.78
N ASN A 239 10.03 -10.12 -11.28
CA ASN A 239 10.14 -11.58 -11.29
C ASN A 239 10.26 -12.24 -9.90
N TYR A 240 9.85 -11.56 -8.82
CA TYR A 240 9.92 -12.12 -7.45
C TYR A 240 8.87 -13.21 -7.18
N GLY A 241 7.86 -13.37 -8.03
CA GLY A 241 6.79 -14.37 -7.93
C GLY A 241 5.50 -13.83 -8.54
N THR A 242 4.67 -14.70 -9.09
CA THR A 242 3.34 -14.32 -9.61
C THR A 242 2.34 -15.40 -9.25
N LEU A 243 1.20 -15.03 -8.68
CA LEU A 243 0.13 -15.97 -8.37
C LEU A 243 -0.56 -16.38 -9.66
N ASP A 244 -0.50 -17.67 -10.01
CA ASP A 244 -1.15 -18.19 -11.22
C ASP A 244 -2.65 -18.47 -11.00
N GLU A 245 -3.35 -18.93 -12.03
CA GLU A 245 -4.80 -19.19 -11.94
C GLU A 245 -5.16 -20.26 -10.89
N SER A 246 -4.29 -21.23 -10.61
CA SER A 246 -4.50 -22.18 -9.52
C SER A 246 -4.25 -21.53 -8.15
N GLY A 247 -3.24 -20.66 -8.05
CA GLY A 247 -2.99 -19.86 -6.85
C GLY A 247 -4.15 -18.89 -6.54
N LYS A 248 -4.68 -18.20 -7.55
CA LYS A 248 -5.89 -17.36 -7.43
C LYS A 248 -7.08 -18.18 -6.98
N LYS A 249 -7.23 -19.40 -7.48
CA LYS A 249 -8.28 -20.33 -7.04
C LYS A 249 -8.15 -20.67 -5.55
N THR A 250 -6.94 -21.00 -5.06
CA THR A 250 -6.69 -21.20 -3.62
C THR A 250 -7.06 -19.97 -2.80
N PHE A 251 -6.68 -18.76 -3.24
CA PHE A 251 -7.05 -17.52 -2.55
C PHE A 251 -8.57 -17.27 -2.53
N ASN A 252 -9.26 -17.50 -3.65
CA ASN A 252 -10.67 -17.16 -3.82
C ASN A 252 -11.65 -18.21 -3.27
N GLU A 253 -11.37 -19.50 -3.46
CA GLU A 253 -12.31 -20.59 -3.14
C GLU A 253 -11.94 -21.35 -1.86
N GLU A 254 -10.65 -21.62 -1.63
CA GLU A 254 -10.19 -22.41 -0.48
C GLU A 254 -10.01 -21.54 0.78
N LEU A 255 -9.18 -20.50 0.67
CA LEU A 255 -8.88 -19.56 1.76
C LEU A 255 -9.92 -18.44 1.87
N LYS A 256 -10.71 -18.22 0.81
CA LYS A 256 -11.80 -17.22 0.72
C LYS A 256 -11.36 -15.80 1.09
N ILE A 257 -10.10 -15.43 0.81
CA ILE A 257 -9.53 -14.10 1.12
C ILE A 257 -10.42 -13.00 0.53
N LYS A 258 -10.76 -11.98 1.33
CA LYS A 258 -11.61 -10.85 0.94
C LYS A 258 -10.83 -9.55 0.69
N THR A 259 -9.68 -9.39 1.33
CA THR A 259 -8.90 -8.15 1.30
C THR A 259 -7.43 -8.42 1.03
N GLU A 260 -6.82 -7.61 0.16
CA GLU A 260 -5.37 -7.56 -0.08
C GLU A 260 -4.81 -6.24 0.47
N ILE A 261 -3.82 -6.32 1.35
CA ILE A 261 -3.08 -5.15 1.86
C ILE A 261 -1.65 -5.19 1.30
N ASP A 262 -1.34 -4.24 0.44
CA ASP A 262 -0.03 -4.10 -0.18
C ASP A 262 0.81 -3.06 0.56
N LEU A 263 1.90 -3.52 1.19
CA LEU A 263 2.82 -2.70 1.96
C LEU A 263 3.93 -2.07 1.09
N ARG A 264 3.87 -2.23 -0.24
CA ARG A 264 4.88 -1.72 -1.17
C ARG A 264 4.79 -0.20 -1.35
N ILE A 265 5.89 0.38 -1.84
CA ILE A 265 6.02 1.81 -2.09
C ILE A 265 5.34 2.11 -3.43
N GLY A 266 4.41 3.06 -3.38
CA GLY A 266 3.54 3.40 -4.50
C GLY A 266 4.31 3.82 -5.75
N ASP A 267 4.10 3.11 -6.87
CA ASP A 267 4.73 3.34 -8.16
C ASP A 267 6.27 3.28 -8.14
N LYS A 268 6.83 2.60 -7.13
CA LYS A 268 8.28 2.31 -6.98
C LYS A 268 8.55 0.81 -7.08
N ASP A 269 7.84 0.01 -6.29
CA ASP A 269 7.99 -1.44 -6.25
C ASP A 269 6.66 -2.22 -6.19
N ASP A 270 5.52 -1.53 -6.21
CA ASP A 270 4.19 -2.13 -6.33
C ASP A 270 3.84 -2.60 -7.75
N GLY A 271 4.59 -2.19 -8.77
CA GLY A 271 4.26 -2.46 -10.18
C GLY A 271 3.04 -1.68 -10.67
N GLU A 272 2.80 -0.49 -10.11
CA GLU A 272 1.67 0.40 -10.42
C GLU A 272 0.28 -0.24 -10.14
N GLN A 273 0.23 -1.21 -9.22
CA GLN A 273 -1.02 -1.89 -8.84
C GLN A 273 -2.02 -0.90 -8.20
N ARG A 274 -3.31 -1.07 -8.53
CA ARG A 274 -4.43 -0.23 -8.06
C ARG A 274 -5.65 -1.01 -7.56
N LYS A 275 -5.69 -2.32 -7.79
CA LYS A 275 -6.82 -3.22 -7.48
C LYS A 275 -6.26 -4.54 -6.95
N CYS A 276 -7.11 -5.34 -6.31
CA CYS A 276 -6.71 -6.65 -5.79
C CYS A 276 -6.30 -7.55 -6.97
N PHE A 277 -5.14 -8.22 -6.84
CA PHE A 277 -4.52 -8.97 -7.93
C PHE A 277 -5.24 -10.29 -8.23
N PHE A 278 -5.77 -10.95 -7.21
CA PHE A 278 -6.44 -12.25 -7.36
C PHE A 278 -7.93 -12.13 -7.69
N ASP A 279 -8.55 -10.97 -7.45
CA ASP A 279 -9.91 -10.63 -7.87
C ASP A 279 -10.12 -9.11 -7.82
N ALA A 280 -10.25 -8.46 -8.97
CA ALA A 280 -10.37 -6.99 -9.06
C ALA A 280 -11.67 -6.41 -8.46
N SER A 281 -12.63 -7.26 -8.04
CA SER A 281 -13.83 -6.84 -7.31
C SER A 281 -13.64 -6.77 -5.78
N LYS A 282 -12.51 -7.29 -5.27
CA LYS A 282 -12.20 -7.36 -3.83
C LYS A 282 -11.45 -6.13 -3.33
N LYS A 283 -11.52 -5.92 -2.01
CA LYS A 283 -10.92 -4.77 -1.33
C LYS A 283 -9.39 -4.82 -1.45
N TYR A 284 -8.81 -3.70 -1.88
CA TYR A 284 -7.36 -3.52 -2.01
C TYR A 284 -6.93 -2.27 -1.25
N ILE A 285 -6.00 -2.44 -0.31
CA ILE A 285 -5.47 -1.37 0.53
C ILE A 285 -3.99 -1.19 0.21
N ARG A 286 -3.65 -0.03 -0.37
CA ARG A 286 -2.28 0.35 -0.73
C ARG A 286 -1.64 1.11 0.44
N ALA A 287 -1.16 0.38 1.44
CA ALA A 287 -0.69 0.91 2.72
C ALA A 287 0.83 0.75 2.87
N GLN A 288 1.58 1.57 2.13
CA GLN A 288 3.04 1.62 2.18
C GLN A 288 3.56 1.70 3.63
N LEU A 289 4.45 0.78 4.01
CA LEU A 289 4.98 0.66 5.36
C LEU A 289 6.52 0.71 5.36
N GLY A 290 7.10 1.39 6.36
CA GLY A 290 8.51 1.27 6.69
C GLY A 290 8.92 -0.14 7.15
N GLN A 291 10.23 -0.38 7.25
CA GLN A 291 10.78 -1.66 7.72
C GLN A 291 11.57 -1.49 9.00
N TYR A 292 11.41 -2.43 9.93
CA TYR A 292 12.10 -2.46 11.22
C TYR A 292 11.93 -1.14 11.99
N ASN A 293 12.95 -0.70 12.72
CA ASN A 293 12.90 0.55 13.50
C ASN A 293 12.72 1.84 12.66
N ARG A 294 12.67 1.79 11.32
CA ARG A 294 12.33 2.95 10.48
C ARG A 294 10.86 3.39 10.58
N ILE A 295 10.02 2.64 11.29
CA ILE A 295 8.62 3.00 11.58
C ILE A 295 8.48 3.97 12.77
N LEU A 296 9.53 4.12 13.58
CA LEU A 296 9.52 4.98 14.76
C LEU A 296 9.36 6.45 14.36
N ASP A 297 8.97 7.29 15.32
CA ASP A 297 9.07 8.73 15.15
C ASP A 297 10.51 9.17 14.87
N THR A 298 10.65 10.33 14.23
CA THR A 298 11.93 10.84 13.75
C THR A 298 12.99 10.98 14.85
N GLU A 299 12.58 11.36 16.07
CA GLU A 299 13.52 11.58 17.18
C GLU A 299 14.02 10.27 17.77
N ASN A 300 13.13 9.30 17.98
CA ASN A 300 13.52 8.00 18.52
C ASN A 300 14.22 7.12 17.48
N PHE A 301 13.89 7.24 16.19
CA PHE A 301 14.69 6.66 15.12
C PHE A 301 16.13 7.21 15.14
N ALA A 302 16.32 8.53 15.25
CA ALA A 302 17.65 9.12 15.28
C ALA A 302 18.49 8.59 16.46
N LYS A 303 17.87 8.45 17.64
CA LYS A 303 18.50 7.87 18.83
C LYS A 303 18.82 6.39 18.66
N SER A 304 17.95 5.61 18.02
CA SER A 304 18.18 4.17 17.81
C SER A 304 19.44 3.85 17.00
N ILE A 305 19.81 4.76 16.10
CA ILE A 305 21.03 4.66 15.26
C ILE A 305 22.17 5.57 15.75
N GLY A 306 22.09 6.10 16.98
CA GLY A 306 23.20 6.71 17.70
C GLY A 306 23.38 8.22 17.57
N TYR A 307 22.33 8.98 17.22
CA TYR A 307 22.34 10.45 17.24
C TYR A 307 21.51 11.00 18.43
N ASP A 308 21.91 12.14 18.99
CA ASP A 308 21.22 12.73 20.15
C ASP A 308 19.78 13.17 19.82
N ASP A 309 19.56 13.69 18.62
CA ASP A 309 18.28 14.16 18.07
C ASP A 309 18.24 13.99 16.53
N PHE A 310 17.03 14.08 15.94
CA PHE A 310 16.84 13.96 14.49
C PHE A 310 17.57 15.07 13.71
N LYS A 311 17.60 16.26 14.29
CA LYS A 311 18.32 17.43 13.77
C LYS A 311 19.83 17.16 13.60
N SER A 312 20.43 16.37 14.48
CA SER A 312 21.84 15.96 14.44
C SER A 312 22.06 14.84 13.43
N LEU A 313 21.14 13.88 13.32
CA LEU A 313 21.11 12.92 12.21
C LEU A 313 21.11 13.65 10.86
N VAL A 314 20.19 14.62 10.66
CA VAL A 314 20.06 15.38 9.41
C VAL A 314 21.27 16.28 9.09
N LYS A 315 22.00 16.74 10.12
CA LYS A 315 23.27 17.46 9.94
C LYS A 315 24.45 16.53 9.61
N ALA A 316 24.46 15.32 10.16
CA ALA A 316 25.62 14.43 10.10
C ALA A 316 25.70 13.61 8.81
N ASN A 317 24.56 13.23 8.22
CA ASN A 317 24.54 12.47 6.96
C ASN A 317 24.34 13.39 5.75
N LEU A 318 25.11 13.17 4.68
CA LEU A 318 24.96 13.91 3.42
C LEU A 318 23.58 13.63 2.81
N LYS A 319 22.95 14.64 2.18
CA LYS A 319 21.53 14.71 1.72
C LYS A 319 20.95 13.53 0.90
N ASN A 320 21.73 12.48 0.63
CA ASN A 320 21.42 11.36 -0.27
C ASN A 320 21.56 9.96 0.39
N SER A 321 21.64 9.86 1.72
CA SER A 321 21.81 8.55 2.41
C SER A 321 20.47 7.79 2.56
N PRO A 322 20.41 6.47 2.25
CA PRO A 322 19.22 5.63 2.50
C PRO A 322 18.81 5.53 3.98
N ILE A 323 19.71 5.93 4.90
CA ILE A 323 19.41 6.06 6.34
C ILE A 323 18.33 7.12 6.60
N TYR A 324 18.10 8.06 5.67
CA TYR A 324 17.06 9.08 5.78
C TYR A 324 15.65 8.63 5.43
N GLU A 325 15.47 7.41 4.93
CA GLU A 325 14.15 6.83 4.62
C GLU A 325 13.42 6.38 5.90
N VAL A 326 13.27 7.29 6.88
CA VAL A 326 12.10 7.26 7.78
C VAL A 326 10.90 7.53 6.87
N ASP A 327 10.00 6.57 6.81
CA ASP A 327 8.86 6.64 5.92
C ASP A 327 7.68 7.28 6.65
N GLY A 328 7.54 8.60 6.52
CA GLY A 328 6.42 9.33 7.11
C GLY A 328 5.05 8.79 6.68
N ILE A 329 4.96 8.12 5.52
CA ILE A 329 3.71 7.51 5.03
C ILE A 329 3.21 6.41 6.00
N THR A 330 4.12 5.76 6.73
CA THR A 330 3.84 4.69 7.72
C THR A 330 2.73 5.06 8.69
N VAL A 331 2.71 6.28 9.24
CA VAL A 331 1.69 6.70 10.23
C VAL A 331 0.29 6.65 9.63
N ARG A 332 0.11 7.16 8.40
CA ARG A 332 -1.17 7.11 7.70
C ARG A 332 -1.53 5.68 7.33
N SER A 333 -0.60 4.93 6.75
CA SER A 333 -0.82 3.54 6.35
C SER A 333 -1.22 2.64 7.52
N LEU A 334 -0.65 2.83 8.71
CA LEU A 334 -1.05 2.08 9.90
C LEU A 334 -2.48 2.42 10.36
N ARG A 335 -2.95 3.68 10.20
CA ARG A 335 -4.36 4.03 10.44
C ARG A 335 -5.28 3.30 9.45
N ASP A 336 -4.97 3.35 8.16
CA ASP A 336 -5.74 2.65 7.09
C ASP A 336 -5.80 1.12 7.34
N ILE A 337 -4.69 0.54 7.82
CA ILE A 337 -4.58 -0.87 8.19
C ILE A 337 -5.47 -1.18 9.39
N PHE A 338 -5.40 -0.41 10.49
CA PHE A 338 -6.20 -0.69 11.69
C PHE A 338 -7.70 -0.40 11.52
N GLU A 339 -8.08 0.56 10.68
CA GLU A 339 -9.46 0.73 10.21
C GLU A 339 -9.95 -0.53 9.46
N THR A 340 -9.10 -1.13 8.61
CA THR A 340 -9.44 -2.36 7.89
C THR A 340 -9.48 -3.59 8.82
N LEU A 341 -8.57 -3.68 9.80
CA LEU A 341 -8.46 -4.78 10.76
C LEU A 341 -9.53 -4.76 11.87
N SER A 342 -10.18 -3.62 12.13
CA SER A 342 -11.21 -3.51 13.17
C SER A 342 -12.62 -3.90 12.69
N ASP A 343 -12.83 -4.10 11.39
CA ASP A 343 -14.09 -4.57 10.81
C ASP A 343 -13.96 -6.02 10.31
N GLU A 344 -14.67 -6.94 10.97
CA GLU A 344 -14.66 -8.38 10.66
C GLU A 344 -15.09 -8.69 9.22
N ASN A 345 -15.89 -7.81 8.57
CA ASN A 345 -16.32 -8.04 7.19
C ASN A 345 -15.15 -8.11 6.20
N ASN A 346 -14.02 -7.47 6.52
CA ASN A 346 -12.80 -7.48 5.71
C ASN A 346 -12.04 -8.81 5.75
N TYR A 347 -12.35 -9.71 6.70
CA TYR A 347 -11.65 -10.96 6.92
C TYR A 347 -12.20 -12.12 6.07
N PRO A 348 -11.35 -13.00 5.51
CA PRO A 348 -9.89 -13.07 5.74
C PRO A 348 -9.07 -12.06 4.94
N ILE A 349 -7.94 -11.63 5.50
CA ILE A 349 -7.05 -10.61 4.93
C ILE A 349 -5.71 -11.24 4.57
N TYR A 350 -5.18 -10.92 3.39
CA TYR A 350 -3.80 -11.21 3.00
C TYR A 350 -2.99 -9.92 2.93
N PHE A 351 -1.85 -9.86 3.62
CA PHE A 351 -0.94 -8.71 3.54
C PHE A 351 0.48 -9.10 3.11
N HIS A 352 1.10 -8.26 2.28
CA HIS A 352 2.37 -8.60 1.64
C HIS A 352 3.28 -7.40 1.37
N CYS A 353 4.53 -7.71 1.05
CA CYS A 353 5.49 -6.81 0.42
C CYS A 353 6.16 -7.58 -0.73
N ASN A 354 7.34 -7.18 -1.22
CA ASN A 354 8.02 -7.95 -2.28
C ASN A 354 8.29 -9.41 -1.89
N ALA A 355 8.88 -9.64 -0.72
CA ALA A 355 9.36 -10.95 -0.27
C ALA A 355 8.49 -11.59 0.85
N GLY A 356 7.52 -10.85 1.40
CA GLY A 356 6.82 -11.25 2.63
C GLY A 356 7.70 -11.22 3.88
N ALA A 357 8.86 -10.57 3.76
CA ALA A 357 9.96 -10.58 4.72
C ALA A 357 9.94 -9.33 5.60
N ASP A 358 10.47 -8.21 5.09
CA ASP A 358 10.92 -7.10 5.92
C ASP A 358 9.76 -6.19 6.37
N ARG A 359 9.06 -5.54 5.45
CA ARG A 359 7.85 -4.73 5.74
C ARG A 359 6.70 -5.57 6.30
N THR A 360 6.44 -6.73 5.69
CA THR A 360 5.46 -7.71 6.19
C THR A 360 5.79 -8.20 7.60
N GLY A 361 7.05 -8.53 7.89
CA GLY A 361 7.49 -8.94 9.23
C GLY A 361 7.43 -7.82 10.25
N THR A 362 7.64 -6.58 9.82
CA THR A 362 7.43 -5.38 10.65
C THR A 362 5.96 -5.24 11.05
N LEU A 363 5.02 -5.42 10.10
CA LEU A 363 3.59 -5.44 10.43
C LEU A 363 3.23 -6.64 11.31
N SER A 364 3.68 -7.85 10.98
CA SER A 364 3.40 -9.04 11.79
C SER A 364 3.88 -8.89 13.23
N PHE A 365 5.10 -8.39 13.46
CA PHE A 365 5.62 -8.10 14.79
C PHE A 365 4.71 -7.14 15.58
N LEU A 366 4.19 -6.08 14.93
CA LEU A 366 3.22 -5.18 15.56
C LEU A 366 1.91 -5.90 15.89
N LEU A 367 1.38 -6.72 14.98
CA LEU A 367 0.10 -7.41 15.18
C LEU A 367 0.19 -8.53 16.22
N GLU A 368 1.17 -9.43 16.10
CA GLU A 368 1.43 -10.54 17.02
C GLU A 368 1.78 -10.02 18.42
N GLY A 369 2.70 -9.06 18.54
CA GLY A 369 3.07 -8.47 19.82
C GLY A 369 1.94 -7.71 20.49
N LEU A 370 1.09 -7.00 19.72
CA LEU A 370 -0.13 -6.37 20.26
C LEU A 370 -1.12 -7.40 20.81
N LEU A 371 -1.25 -8.57 20.19
CA LEU A 371 -2.06 -9.70 20.67
C LEU A 371 -1.43 -10.43 21.88
N GLY A 372 -0.21 -10.04 22.29
CA GLY A 372 0.49 -10.65 23.42
C GLY A 372 1.27 -11.92 23.08
N VAL A 373 1.62 -12.15 21.81
CA VAL A 373 2.61 -13.17 21.43
C VAL A 373 3.97 -12.78 22.00
N SER A 374 4.71 -13.75 22.54
CA SER A 374 6.04 -13.48 23.11
C SER A 374 7.04 -13.08 22.03
N TYR A 375 8.06 -12.31 22.40
CA TYR A 375 9.08 -11.88 21.45
C TYR A 375 9.74 -13.09 20.76
N GLU A 376 10.03 -14.16 21.48
CA GLU A 376 10.62 -15.39 20.95
C GLU A 376 9.77 -16.00 19.83
N ASP A 377 8.45 -15.99 19.96
CA ASP A 377 7.53 -16.52 18.93
C ASP A 377 7.36 -15.54 17.76
N THR A 378 7.30 -14.22 17.98
CA THR A 378 7.33 -13.23 16.87
C THR A 378 8.61 -13.33 16.04
N VAL A 379 9.75 -13.63 16.69
CA VAL A 379 11.02 -13.87 16.01
C VAL A 379 10.98 -15.19 15.25
N ARG A 380 10.41 -16.25 15.84
CA ARG A 380 10.21 -17.52 15.11
C ARG A 380 9.40 -17.29 13.84
N ASP A 381 8.28 -16.56 13.90
CA ASP A 381 7.51 -16.25 12.69
C ASP A 381 8.34 -15.46 11.67
N PHE A 382 9.07 -14.43 12.10
CA PHE A 382 9.92 -13.65 11.20
C PHE A 382 10.97 -14.53 10.49
N GLU A 383 11.74 -15.31 11.25
CA GLU A 383 12.86 -16.11 10.76
C GLU A 383 12.44 -17.31 9.91
N LEU A 384 11.18 -17.77 10.00
CA LEU A 384 10.60 -18.74 9.04
C LEU A 384 10.74 -18.29 7.58
N THR A 385 10.84 -16.98 7.34
CA THR A 385 11.15 -16.41 6.02
C THR A 385 12.45 -16.98 5.43
N SER A 386 13.42 -17.38 6.26
CA SER A 386 14.66 -18.03 5.82
C SER A 386 14.41 -19.35 5.08
N PHE A 387 13.29 -20.04 5.32
CA PHE A 387 12.94 -21.27 4.60
C PHE A 387 12.26 -21.00 3.25
N SER A 388 12.02 -19.73 2.90
CA SER A 388 11.52 -19.31 1.58
C SER A 388 12.66 -19.07 0.58
N LYS A 389 12.35 -18.88 -0.71
CA LYS A 389 13.35 -18.53 -1.72
C LYS A 389 14.04 -17.16 -1.52
N PHE A 390 13.59 -16.33 -0.57
CA PHE A 390 14.12 -14.98 -0.35
C PHE A 390 15.36 -14.91 0.56
N GLY A 391 15.89 -16.08 0.95
CA GLY A 391 17.17 -16.20 1.66
C GLY A 391 17.11 -15.83 3.13
N ASP A 392 18.28 -15.73 3.75
CA ASP A 392 18.43 -15.55 5.19
C ASP A 392 17.69 -14.28 5.69
N ARG A 393 16.96 -14.44 6.78
CA ARG A 393 16.34 -13.38 7.59
C ARG A 393 16.48 -13.78 9.05
N TYR A 394 17.50 -13.25 9.70
CA TYR A 394 17.85 -13.55 11.09
C TYR A 394 17.60 -12.33 11.98
N ARG A 395 17.32 -12.57 13.27
CA ARG A 395 17.08 -11.51 14.26
C ARG A 395 18.28 -10.59 14.51
N SER A 396 19.49 -11.12 14.38
CA SER A 396 20.77 -10.40 14.45
C SER A 396 21.86 -11.12 13.65
N ALA A 397 23.04 -10.51 13.55
CA ALA A 397 24.25 -11.21 13.12
C ALA A 397 24.62 -12.33 14.12
N LEU A 398 25.41 -13.31 13.66
CA LEU A 398 25.96 -14.36 14.52
C LEU A 398 27.28 -13.90 15.15
N ASN A 399 27.62 -14.45 16.32
CA ASN A 399 28.95 -14.33 16.90
C ASN A 399 30.04 -14.97 16.00
N GLU A 400 31.31 -14.72 16.32
CA GLU A 400 32.47 -15.25 15.55
C GLU A 400 32.45 -16.79 15.46
N GLU A 401 31.93 -17.47 16.49
CA GLU A 401 31.79 -18.93 16.53
C GLU A 401 30.58 -19.47 15.76
N GLY A 402 29.64 -18.61 15.32
CA GLY A 402 28.42 -19.03 14.60
C GLY A 402 27.43 -19.84 15.44
N THR A 403 27.43 -19.65 16.77
CA THR A 403 26.69 -20.45 17.77
C THR A 403 25.66 -19.67 18.60
N ALA A 404 25.72 -18.34 18.54
CA ALA A 404 24.81 -17.42 19.22
C ALA A 404 24.53 -16.19 18.35
N PHE A 405 23.44 -15.49 18.61
CA PHE A 405 23.20 -14.16 18.03
C PHE A 405 23.97 -13.08 18.81
N ASP A 406 24.46 -12.05 18.10
CA ASP A 406 25.10 -10.91 18.72
C ASP A 406 24.08 -9.91 19.31
N ALA A 407 24.56 -9.01 20.16
CA ALA A 407 23.75 -8.01 20.83
C ALA A 407 23.52 -6.73 20.00
N THR A 408 23.60 -6.79 18.66
CA THR A 408 23.33 -5.62 17.81
C THR A 408 21.86 -5.50 17.39
N GLY A 409 21.12 -6.61 17.41
CA GLY A 409 19.76 -6.70 16.88
C GLY A 409 19.69 -6.50 15.36
N VAL A 410 20.82 -6.57 14.65
CA VAL A 410 20.95 -6.27 13.22
C VAL A 410 21.70 -7.39 12.50
N TYR A 411 21.04 -8.00 11.51
CA TYR A 411 21.67 -8.87 10.53
C TYR A 411 21.97 -8.08 9.24
N MET A 412 23.17 -8.29 8.69
CA MET A 412 23.59 -7.84 7.36
C MET A 412 24.44 -8.94 6.73
N ASP A 413 24.12 -9.35 5.50
CA ASP A 413 24.89 -10.33 4.73
C ASP A 413 26.20 -9.74 4.19
N GLU A 414 26.11 -8.54 3.64
CA GLU A 414 27.20 -7.67 3.24
C GLU A 414 26.91 -6.24 3.74
N ALA A 415 27.96 -5.51 4.11
CA ALA A 415 27.82 -4.17 4.69
C ALA A 415 27.12 -3.20 3.72
N GLY A 416 25.89 -2.79 4.06
CA GLY A 416 25.08 -1.87 3.27
C GLY A 416 24.18 -2.53 2.21
N ASN A 417 24.07 -3.87 2.21
CA ASN A 417 23.20 -4.62 1.29
C ASN A 417 21.85 -4.97 1.93
N ASN A 418 21.75 -6.09 2.67
CA ASN A 418 20.50 -6.57 3.26
C ASN A 418 20.35 -6.16 4.75
N TYR A 419 19.94 -4.92 5.02
CA TYR A 419 19.69 -4.46 6.40
C TYR A 419 18.43 -5.09 7.01
N VAL A 420 18.63 -6.01 7.95
CA VAL A 420 17.57 -6.64 8.76
C VAL A 420 17.72 -6.19 10.21
N GLY A 421 16.85 -5.30 10.67
CA GLY A 421 16.89 -4.73 12.02
C GLY A 421 15.83 -5.30 12.96
N PHE A 422 15.53 -6.60 12.89
CA PHE A 422 14.38 -7.18 13.61
C PHE A 422 14.58 -7.18 15.14
N GLY A 423 15.73 -7.65 15.64
CA GLY A 423 16.03 -7.54 17.07
C GLY A 423 16.14 -6.09 17.54
N LYS A 424 16.66 -5.21 16.69
CA LYS A 424 16.78 -3.78 16.98
C LYS A 424 15.41 -3.10 17.11
N LEU A 425 14.44 -3.45 16.26
CA LEU A 425 13.05 -2.99 16.37
C LEU A 425 12.46 -3.34 17.75
N HIS A 426 12.68 -4.56 18.25
CA HIS A 426 12.20 -4.98 19.56
C HIS A 426 12.81 -4.15 20.70
N GLU A 427 14.14 -4.01 20.71
CA GLU A 427 14.84 -3.17 21.70
C GLU A 427 14.34 -1.72 21.69
N ASP A 428 14.22 -1.13 20.50
CA ASP A 428 13.80 0.26 20.35
C ASP A 428 12.34 0.45 20.77
N MET A 429 11.45 -0.50 20.44
CA MET A 429 10.05 -0.46 20.84
C MET A 429 9.92 -0.43 22.38
N LEU A 430 10.60 -1.34 23.09
CA LEU A 430 10.63 -1.34 24.55
C LEU A 430 11.27 -0.06 25.11
N THR A 431 12.40 0.39 24.53
CA THR A 431 13.16 1.56 25.01
C THR A 431 12.36 2.86 24.92
N TYR A 432 11.66 3.10 23.81
CA TYR A 432 11.00 4.38 23.54
C TYR A 432 9.51 4.38 23.89
N TYR A 433 8.85 3.22 23.85
CA TYR A 433 7.41 3.09 24.02
C TYR A 433 6.98 2.18 25.18
N GLY A 434 7.87 1.38 25.77
CA GLY A 434 7.55 0.49 26.90
C GLY A 434 7.28 1.18 28.25
N ASP A 435 7.48 2.49 28.37
CA ASP A 435 7.35 3.27 29.63
C ASP A 435 8.16 2.68 30.82
N GLY A 436 9.28 2.01 30.54
CA GLY A 436 10.11 1.33 31.55
C GLY A 436 9.62 -0.06 31.94
N THR A 437 8.53 -0.55 31.35
CA THR A 437 8.14 -1.96 31.39
C THR A 437 8.93 -2.77 30.35
N ASN A 438 9.03 -4.08 30.56
CA ASN A 438 9.57 -5.03 29.57
C ASN A 438 8.41 -5.77 28.84
N ASP A 439 7.27 -5.11 28.70
CA ASP A 439 6.07 -5.67 28.07
C ASP A 439 5.95 -5.16 26.63
N LEU A 440 6.08 -6.08 25.68
CA LEU A 440 6.02 -5.78 24.25
C LEU A 440 4.63 -5.35 23.79
N SER A 441 3.56 -5.91 24.36
CA SER A 441 2.18 -5.54 24.01
C SER A 441 1.87 -4.11 24.47
N ILE A 442 2.29 -3.74 25.68
CA ILE A 442 2.19 -2.36 26.18
C ILE A 442 3.02 -1.41 25.30
N ALA A 443 4.25 -1.78 24.95
CA ALA A 443 5.11 -0.93 24.12
C ALA A 443 4.52 -0.68 22.72
N ILE A 444 4.04 -1.74 22.04
CA ILE A 444 3.38 -1.60 20.73
C ILE A 444 2.07 -0.83 20.87
N SER A 445 1.24 -1.11 21.88
CA SER A 445 0.00 -0.37 22.14
C SER A 445 0.26 1.12 22.35
N ASN A 446 1.33 1.48 23.08
CA ASN A 446 1.77 2.86 23.27
C ASN A 446 2.23 3.52 21.95
N TYR A 447 2.99 2.82 21.10
CA TYR A 447 3.37 3.31 19.77
C TYR A 447 2.14 3.60 18.90
N LEU A 448 1.22 2.64 18.81
CA LEU A 448 0.01 2.72 17.98
C LEU A 448 -0.97 3.79 18.47
N THR A 449 -1.21 3.89 19.78
CA THR A 449 -2.19 4.85 20.34
C THR A 449 -1.64 6.26 20.54
N ARG A 450 -0.35 6.43 20.85
CA ARG A 450 0.23 7.76 21.14
C ARG A 450 0.75 8.43 19.87
N TYR A 451 1.69 7.79 19.17
CA TYR A 451 2.35 8.35 18.00
C TYR A 451 1.53 8.16 16.72
N VAL A 452 1.11 6.93 16.42
CA VAL A 452 0.31 6.68 15.20
C VAL A 452 -1.10 7.27 15.36
N GLY A 453 -1.69 7.19 16.55
CA GLY A 453 -2.99 7.78 16.87
C GLY A 453 -4.19 6.89 16.53
N ILE A 454 -4.02 5.57 16.57
CA ILE A 454 -5.11 4.60 16.36
C ILE A 454 -6.06 4.63 17.57
N PRO A 455 -7.39 4.74 17.38
CA PRO A 455 -8.38 4.64 18.45
C PRO A 455 -8.29 3.31 19.22
N SER A 456 -8.48 3.36 20.54
CA SER A 456 -8.38 2.15 21.39
C SER A 456 -9.50 1.15 21.13
N SER A 457 -10.66 1.60 20.64
CA SER A 457 -11.78 0.78 20.15
C SER A 457 -11.39 -0.07 18.95
N GLN A 458 -10.61 0.46 17.99
CA GLN A 458 -10.11 -0.31 16.84
C GLN A 458 -9.14 -1.42 17.28
N ILE A 459 -8.25 -1.12 18.23
CA ILE A 459 -7.34 -2.11 18.83
C ILE A 459 -8.13 -3.20 19.58
N ALA A 460 -9.18 -2.83 20.30
CA ALA A 460 -10.05 -3.77 21.01
C ALA A 460 -10.78 -4.70 20.04
N SER A 461 -11.42 -4.14 19.01
CA SER A 461 -12.12 -4.92 17.96
C SER A 461 -11.15 -5.88 17.24
N PHE A 462 -9.93 -5.42 16.95
CA PHE A 462 -8.87 -6.27 16.39
C PHE A 462 -8.48 -7.43 17.32
N LYS A 463 -8.33 -7.18 18.64
CA LYS A 463 -8.07 -8.23 19.63
C LYS A 463 -9.24 -9.22 19.71
N GLU A 464 -10.47 -8.72 19.75
CA GLU A 464 -11.72 -9.51 19.81
C GLU A 464 -11.83 -10.46 18.59
N ILE A 465 -11.69 -9.94 17.36
CA ILE A 465 -11.78 -10.71 16.12
C ILE A 465 -10.72 -11.84 16.03
N LEU A 466 -9.54 -11.66 16.64
CA LEU A 466 -8.44 -12.61 16.56
C LEU A 466 -8.24 -13.51 17.78
N LEU A 467 -8.76 -13.14 18.94
CA LEU A 467 -8.66 -13.91 20.19
C LEU A 467 -9.99 -14.52 20.62
N GLY A 468 -11.11 -14.13 20.02
CA GLY A 468 -12.42 -14.78 20.18
C GLY A 468 -13.12 -14.55 21.52
N GLU A 469 -12.86 -13.42 22.18
CA GLU A 469 -13.56 -13.02 23.41
C GLU A 469 -14.32 -11.71 23.19
N GLU A 470 -15.65 -11.79 23.23
CA GLU A 470 -16.53 -10.63 23.29
C GLU A 470 -16.43 -9.98 24.68
N GLU A 471 -15.63 -8.91 24.82
CA GLU A 471 -15.70 -8.07 26.02
C GLU A 471 -17.00 -7.24 25.99
N SER A 472 -17.74 -7.23 27.10
CA SER A 472 -18.87 -6.31 27.29
C SER A 472 -18.39 -4.86 27.17
N ASN A 473 -18.65 -4.24 26.01
CA ASN A 473 -18.14 -2.92 25.68
C ASN A 473 -19.20 -2.02 25.03
N LEU A 474 -18.93 -0.71 25.02
CA LEU A 474 -19.77 0.30 24.37
C LEU A 474 -18.89 1.44 23.83
N ALA A 475 -18.82 1.58 22.51
CA ALA A 475 -18.36 2.81 21.88
C ALA A 475 -19.47 3.87 21.91
N LEU A 476 -19.16 5.07 22.40
CA LEU A 476 -20.08 6.21 22.32
C LEU A 476 -20.02 6.80 20.91
N SER A 477 -21.17 7.14 20.33
CA SER A 477 -21.25 7.64 18.95
C SER A 477 -20.93 9.14 18.79
N GLU A 478 -20.85 9.89 19.89
CA GLU A 478 -20.60 11.35 19.86
C GLU A 478 -19.18 11.67 20.31
N ARG A 479 -18.41 12.28 19.40
CA ARG A 479 -17.07 12.79 19.68
C ARG A 479 -17.15 14.04 20.55
N GLN A 480 -16.46 14.03 21.68
CA GLN A 480 -16.30 15.20 22.56
C GLN A 480 -15.02 15.95 22.19
N GLU A 481 -14.96 17.27 22.39
CA GLU A 481 -13.81 18.09 21.96
C GLU A 481 -13.23 18.89 23.12
N PHE A 482 -11.91 18.87 23.27
CA PHE A 482 -11.20 19.47 24.39
C PHE A 482 -9.97 20.24 23.94
N LEU A 483 -9.69 21.38 24.58
CA LEU A 483 -8.54 22.22 24.29
C LEU A 483 -7.40 21.94 25.28
N LEU A 484 -6.21 21.62 24.77
CA LEU A 484 -5.05 21.22 25.56
C LEU A 484 -4.35 22.38 26.28
N ASP A 485 -4.87 23.61 26.23
CA ASP A 485 -4.40 24.71 27.10
C ASP A 485 -4.93 24.56 28.53
N SER A 486 -6.12 23.97 28.70
CA SER A 486 -6.82 23.79 29.98
C SER A 486 -6.07 22.85 30.93
N GLU A 487 -6.22 23.01 32.25
CA GLU A 487 -5.54 22.15 33.25
C GLU A 487 -6.20 20.77 33.37
N SER A 488 -7.54 20.74 33.33
CA SER A 488 -8.36 19.53 33.35
C SER A 488 -9.58 19.66 32.45
N ILE A 489 -10.26 18.53 32.22
CA ILE A 489 -11.48 18.42 31.40
C ILE A 489 -12.56 17.60 32.14
N SER A 490 -13.80 17.77 31.71
CA SER A 490 -14.93 16.92 32.13
C SER A 490 -15.44 16.11 30.95
N LEU A 491 -15.50 14.79 31.11
CA LEU A 491 -15.98 13.82 30.13
C LEU A 491 -17.46 13.49 30.40
N ASP A 492 -18.32 13.73 29.42
CA ASP A 492 -19.72 13.32 29.50
C ASP A 492 -19.84 11.81 29.24
N LEU A 493 -20.39 11.09 30.22
CA LEU A 493 -20.69 9.65 30.16
C LEU A 493 -22.19 9.36 30.33
N SER A 494 -23.05 10.38 30.28
CA SER A 494 -24.51 10.27 30.51
C SER A 494 -25.18 9.20 29.63
N LYS A 495 -24.74 9.08 28.37
CA LYS A 495 -25.26 8.08 27.41
C LYS A 495 -24.84 6.64 27.70
N ALA A 496 -23.77 6.41 28.48
CA ALA A 496 -23.34 5.06 28.82
C ALA A 496 -24.32 4.34 29.78
N SER A 497 -25.06 5.12 30.59
CA SER A 497 -25.97 4.60 31.64
C SER A 497 -25.24 3.68 32.64
N LEU A 498 -24.15 4.18 33.21
CA LEU A 498 -23.33 3.46 34.19
C LEU A 498 -23.98 3.45 35.58
N ASP A 499 -23.64 2.43 36.38
CA ASP A 499 -23.99 2.36 37.79
C ASP A 499 -23.32 3.51 38.57
N GLU A 500 -24.02 4.11 39.53
CA GLU A 500 -23.51 5.26 40.31
C GLU A 500 -22.22 4.89 41.07
N GLY A 501 -21.17 5.71 40.92
CA GLY A 501 -19.88 5.50 41.57
C GLY A 501 -19.07 4.29 41.07
N SER A 502 -19.47 3.67 39.95
CA SER A 502 -18.87 2.41 39.47
C SER A 502 -17.58 2.53 38.65
N ILE A 503 -17.11 3.75 38.35
CA ILE A 503 -15.91 3.96 37.52
C ILE A 503 -14.68 3.44 38.25
N GLU A 504 -14.07 2.41 37.69
CA GLU A 504 -12.90 1.74 38.24
C GLU A 504 -11.59 2.37 37.75
N SER A 505 -11.55 2.80 36.49
CA SER A 505 -10.44 3.57 35.90
C SER A 505 -10.86 4.35 34.65
N ILE A 506 -10.19 5.47 34.42
CA ILE A 506 -10.23 6.27 33.19
C ILE A 506 -8.81 6.31 32.64
N SER A 507 -8.63 6.01 31.35
CA SER A 507 -7.31 6.06 30.70
C SER A 507 -7.39 6.55 29.25
N LEU A 508 -6.26 7.04 28.74
CA LEU A 508 -6.11 7.38 27.32
C LEU A 508 -4.71 6.97 26.88
N ALA A 509 -4.60 6.17 25.81
CA ALA A 509 -3.33 5.65 25.30
C ALA A 509 -2.44 5.03 26.40
N ASN A 510 -3.05 4.16 27.23
CA ASN A 510 -2.51 3.52 28.43
C ASN A 510 -2.00 4.45 29.54
N LEU A 511 -2.27 5.76 29.48
CA LEU A 511 -2.05 6.67 30.61
C LEU A 511 -3.23 6.56 31.58
N ASP A 512 -2.97 6.14 32.81
CA ASP A 512 -3.96 6.23 33.90
C ASP A 512 -4.26 7.70 34.24
N LEU A 513 -5.53 8.08 34.13
CA LEU A 513 -6.05 9.42 34.39
C LEU A 513 -6.88 9.50 35.69
N GLY A 514 -6.93 8.41 36.47
CA GLY A 514 -7.71 8.31 37.71
C GLY A 514 -9.11 7.74 37.50
N LYS A 515 -10.09 8.28 38.25
CA LYS A 515 -11.47 7.75 38.29
C LYS A 515 -12.57 8.82 38.23
N ASP A 516 -12.20 10.10 38.27
CA ASP A 516 -13.15 11.21 38.28
C ASP A 516 -13.37 11.73 36.85
N PRO A 517 -14.51 11.43 36.19
CA PRO A 517 -14.78 11.92 34.85
C PRO A 517 -15.04 13.43 34.81
N ALA A 518 -15.34 14.08 35.95
CA ALA A 518 -15.59 15.51 36.00
C ALA A 518 -14.31 16.36 36.07
N ASN A 519 -13.16 15.76 36.37
CA ASN A 519 -11.90 16.47 36.58
C ASN A 519 -10.68 15.64 36.14
N ILE A 520 -10.64 15.28 34.86
CA ILE A 520 -9.53 14.56 34.23
C ILE A 520 -8.36 15.54 34.00
N SER A 521 -7.24 15.34 34.69
CA SER A 521 -6.03 16.18 34.51
C SER A 521 -5.37 15.92 33.15
N LEU A 522 -5.04 17.00 32.43
CA LEU A 522 -4.38 16.91 31.13
C LEU A 522 -2.84 16.79 31.21
N THR A 523 -2.22 16.85 32.40
CA THR A 523 -0.75 16.93 32.54
C THR A 523 -0.02 15.77 31.84
N LYS A 524 -0.39 14.51 32.13
CA LYS A 524 0.25 13.32 31.52
C LYS A 524 0.08 13.28 29.99
N ILE A 525 -1.07 13.76 29.48
CA ILE A 525 -1.40 13.82 28.05
C ILE A 525 -0.47 14.83 27.36
N LYS A 526 -0.27 16.01 27.97
CA LYS A 526 0.65 17.05 27.47
C LYS A 526 2.12 16.60 27.53
N GLU A 527 2.54 15.94 28.61
CA GLU A 527 3.90 15.39 28.76
C GLU A 527 4.26 14.38 27.67
N LYS A 528 3.28 13.56 27.25
CA LYS A 528 3.41 12.60 26.14
C LYS A 528 3.07 13.18 24.76
N GLN A 529 2.79 14.49 24.67
CA GLN A 529 2.46 15.23 23.43
C GLN A 529 1.29 14.64 22.64
N ILE A 530 0.30 14.05 23.31
CA ILE A 530 -0.83 13.38 22.66
C ILE A 530 -1.89 14.42 22.24
N ALA A 531 -2.22 14.43 20.95
CA ALA A 531 -3.19 15.34 20.35
C ALA A 531 -3.93 14.70 19.16
N GLY A 532 -5.05 15.30 18.75
CA GLY A 532 -5.92 14.78 17.69
C GLY A 532 -6.98 13.82 18.22
N GLU A 533 -7.55 13.02 17.32
CA GLU A 533 -8.62 12.08 17.65
C GLU A 533 -8.07 10.88 18.44
N ARG A 534 -8.73 10.51 19.53
CA ARG A 534 -8.37 9.40 20.44
C ARG A 534 -9.63 8.83 21.08
N ASP A 535 -9.51 7.67 21.72
CA ASP A 535 -10.52 7.21 22.68
C ASP A 535 -10.03 7.44 24.11
N VAL A 536 -10.92 7.93 24.97
CA VAL A 536 -10.81 7.71 26.42
C VAL A 536 -11.47 6.37 26.73
N VAL A 537 -10.73 5.48 27.38
CA VAL A 537 -11.18 4.16 27.82
C VAL A 537 -11.61 4.26 29.27
N VAL A 538 -12.86 3.92 29.57
CA VAL A 538 -13.41 3.93 30.93
C VAL A 538 -13.83 2.51 31.32
N LYS A 539 -13.22 1.94 32.35
CA LYS A 539 -13.68 0.69 32.96
C LYS A 539 -14.64 1.02 34.09
N ALA A 540 -15.85 0.49 34.04
CA ALA A 540 -16.93 0.79 34.97
C ALA A 540 -17.90 -0.40 35.10
N LYS A 541 -19.06 -0.19 35.74
CA LYS A 541 -20.14 -1.19 35.76
C LYS A 541 -21.45 -0.63 35.22
N LYS A 542 -22.24 -1.52 34.64
CA LYS A 542 -23.60 -1.29 34.16
C LYS A 542 -24.46 -2.50 34.51
N ASP A 543 -25.59 -2.27 35.16
CA ASP A 543 -26.48 -3.33 35.65
C ASP A 543 -25.75 -4.35 36.56
N ARG A 544 -24.74 -3.86 37.32
CA ARG A 544 -23.80 -4.62 38.16
C ARG A 544 -22.85 -5.58 37.41
N LYS A 545 -22.71 -5.44 36.10
CA LYS A 545 -21.72 -6.15 35.27
C LYS A 545 -20.61 -5.21 34.84
N ASP A 546 -19.41 -5.73 34.67
CA ASP A 546 -18.27 -4.97 34.19
C ASP A 546 -18.48 -4.56 32.72
N ILE A 547 -18.07 -3.34 32.37
CA ILE A 547 -18.17 -2.79 31.02
C ILE A 547 -16.99 -1.86 30.71
N THR A 548 -16.48 -1.97 29.48
CA THR A 548 -15.49 -1.01 28.93
C THR A 548 -16.19 -0.01 28.01
N ILE A 549 -16.13 1.28 28.33
CA ILE A 549 -16.64 2.35 27.48
C ILE A 549 -15.48 2.95 26.67
N TYR A 550 -15.67 3.07 25.36
CA TYR A 550 -14.80 3.84 24.47
C TYR A 550 -15.48 5.18 24.16
N ALA A 551 -14.99 6.27 24.74
CA ALA A 551 -15.50 7.60 24.50
C ALA A 551 -14.57 8.33 23.50
N PRO A 552 -14.99 8.55 22.24
CA PRO A 552 -14.16 9.24 21.26
C PRO A 552 -14.03 10.72 21.63
N VAL A 553 -12.79 11.21 21.60
CA VAL A 553 -12.42 12.58 21.91
C VAL A 553 -11.53 13.18 20.84
N LEU A 554 -11.61 14.50 20.67
CA LEU A 554 -10.66 15.29 19.91
C LEU A 554 -9.89 16.22 20.84
N LEU A 555 -8.58 15.99 20.94
CA LEU A 555 -7.66 16.79 21.73
C LEU A 555 -7.00 17.87 20.85
N ILE A 556 -7.53 19.08 20.91
CA ILE A 556 -7.07 20.23 20.12
C ILE A 556 -5.84 20.83 20.82
N SER A 557 -4.68 20.84 20.15
CA SER A 557 -3.45 21.45 20.69
C SER A 557 -3.57 22.97 20.81
N LYS A 558 -4.15 23.63 19.80
CA LYS A 558 -4.37 25.08 19.82
C LYS A 558 -5.41 25.54 18.79
N MET A 559 -6.23 26.51 19.20
CA MET A 559 -7.01 27.35 18.28
C MET A 559 -6.11 28.42 17.65
N ILE A 560 -6.06 28.48 16.33
CA ILE A 560 -5.37 29.52 15.55
C ILE A 560 -6.35 30.65 15.27
N THR A 561 -5.99 31.85 15.71
CA THR A 561 -6.82 33.07 15.60
C THR A 561 -6.28 34.10 14.62
N ASN A 562 -4.98 34.02 14.28
CA ASN A 562 -4.26 35.02 13.50
C ASN A 562 -3.05 34.45 12.74
N VAL A 563 -2.40 35.30 11.93
CA VAL A 563 -1.30 34.93 11.01
C VAL A 563 -0.05 34.45 11.74
N ASP A 564 0.32 35.04 12.87
CA ASP A 564 1.53 34.66 13.62
C ASP A 564 1.37 33.29 14.28
N GLU A 565 0.14 32.92 14.65
CA GLU A 565 -0.18 31.58 15.17
C GLU A 565 -0.16 30.52 14.08
N LEU A 566 -0.65 30.83 12.87
CA LEU A 566 -0.52 29.95 11.70
C LEU A 566 0.96 29.80 11.28
N LYS A 567 1.73 30.89 11.30
CA LYS A 567 3.16 30.84 11.01
C LYS A 567 3.94 30.03 12.05
N ALA A 568 3.52 30.05 13.32
CA ALA A 568 4.19 29.32 14.40
C ALA A 568 4.05 27.80 14.31
N ILE A 569 3.12 27.25 13.51
CA ILE A 569 3.02 25.80 13.30
C ILE A 569 3.94 25.28 12.19
N ASP A 570 4.48 26.17 11.33
CA ASP A 570 5.63 25.89 10.48
C ASP A 570 6.92 25.93 11.32
N THR A 571 7.14 24.91 12.14
CA THR A 571 8.35 24.76 12.98
C THR A 571 9.64 24.73 12.17
N TYR A 572 9.55 24.52 10.86
CA TYR A 572 10.68 24.61 9.95
C TYR A 572 11.15 26.06 9.72
N ARG A 573 10.27 27.05 9.95
CA ARG A 573 10.54 28.49 9.94
C ARG A 573 10.55 29.07 11.36
N GLY A 574 11.60 28.75 12.11
CA GLY A 574 11.85 29.32 13.43
C GLY A 574 11.81 30.85 13.48
N LYS A 575 11.51 31.40 14.67
CA LYS A 575 11.20 32.84 14.87
C LYS A 575 12.41 33.77 14.77
N ASP A 576 13.64 33.26 14.83
CA ASP A 576 14.86 34.05 14.77
C ASP A 576 15.80 33.51 13.69
N ALA A 577 16.41 34.39 12.90
CA ALA A 577 17.35 34.01 11.84
C ALA A 577 18.65 33.38 12.39
N ASN A 578 18.92 33.54 13.69
CA ASN A 578 20.11 33.04 14.36
C ASN A 578 19.90 31.70 15.10
N GLU A 579 18.65 31.34 15.45
CA GLU A 579 18.33 30.06 16.07
C GLU A 579 17.88 29.03 15.03
N VAL A 580 18.78 28.11 14.70
CA VAL A 580 18.58 27.12 13.65
C VAL A 580 17.64 26.00 14.12
N GLN A 581 16.32 26.26 14.14
CA GLN A 581 15.25 25.25 14.38
C GLN A 581 15.01 24.29 13.20
N LYS A 582 15.88 24.32 12.18
CA LYS A 582 15.76 23.46 10.99
C LYS A 582 15.66 21.98 11.40
N TYR A 583 14.74 21.27 10.75
CA TYR A 583 14.41 19.84 10.91
C TYR A 583 13.53 19.45 12.12
N GLU A 584 13.00 20.41 12.88
CA GLU A 584 12.01 20.10 13.92
C GLU A 584 10.66 19.65 13.31
N THR A 585 10.08 18.58 13.88
CA THR A 585 8.76 18.03 13.51
C THR A 585 7.66 18.56 14.43
N ASN A 586 6.44 18.72 13.88
CA ASN A 586 5.28 19.19 14.63
C ASN A 586 4.09 18.25 14.42
N TYR A 587 3.61 17.61 15.49
CA TYR A 587 2.55 16.58 15.46
C TYR A 587 1.20 17.04 16.06
N GLY A 588 1.04 18.33 16.39
CA GLY A 588 -0.16 18.84 17.07
C GLY A 588 -1.43 18.91 16.21
N TYR A 589 -2.60 19.02 16.86
CA TYR A 589 -3.87 19.30 16.20
C TYR A 589 -4.23 20.78 16.32
N TYR A 590 -4.27 21.49 15.20
CA TYR A 590 -4.46 22.93 15.14
C TYR A 590 -5.74 23.26 14.38
N ARG A 591 -6.63 24.04 15.00
CA ARG A 591 -7.93 24.39 14.40
C ARG A 591 -8.07 25.89 14.20
N LEU A 592 -8.57 26.33 13.05
CA LEU A 592 -8.88 27.75 12.83
C LEU A 592 -10.13 28.17 13.62
N ALA A 593 -10.01 29.26 14.38
CA ALA A 593 -11.16 29.95 14.98
C ALA A 593 -11.78 30.97 14.01
N ASN A 594 -10.92 31.64 13.22
CA ASN A 594 -11.25 32.74 12.32
C ASN A 594 -10.74 32.45 10.90
N ASP A 595 -11.25 33.21 9.93
CA ASP A 595 -10.56 33.37 8.65
C ASP A 595 -9.19 34.04 8.89
N ILE A 596 -8.15 33.60 8.20
CA ILE A 596 -6.77 34.09 8.35
C ILE A 596 -6.37 34.93 7.15
N GLY A 597 -6.04 36.21 7.39
CA GLY A 597 -5.78 37.20 6.35
C GLY A 597 -7.06 37.76 5.72
N SER A 598 -6.91 38.53 4.65
CA SER A 598 -8.00 39.11 3.85
C SER A 598 -7.57 39.27 2.39
N ALA A 599 -8.47 39.68 1.49
CA ALA A 599 -8.10 39.95 0.09
C ALA A 599 -7.11 41.12 -0.02
N GLU A 600 -7.24 42.12 0.85
CA GLU A 600 -6.43 43.34 0.91
C GLU A 600 -5.12 43.12 1.68
N ALA A 601 -5.14 42.24 2.69
CA ALA A 601 -3.98 41.85 3.50
C ALA A 601 -3.86 40.31 3.59
N PRO A 602 -3.44 39.64 2.49
CA PRO A 602 -3.21 38.20 2.48
C PRO A 602 -1.88 37.83 3.15
N ILE A 603 -1.78 36.59 3.62
CA ILE A 603 -0.54 36.07 4.21
C ILE A 603 0.52 35.87 3.11
N ASN A 604 1.77 36.28 3.41
CA ASN A 604 2.89 36.27 2.47
C ASN A 604 4.23 36.20 3.23
N TYR A 605 4.53 35.06 3.88
CA TYR A 605 5.76 34.87 4.68
C TYR A 605 6.68 33.72 4.19
N GLY A 606 6.26 32.96 3.17
CA GLY A 606 6.94 31.76 2.68
C GLY A 606 8.20 32.01 1.83
N GLY A 607 9.26 32.59 2.39
CA GLY A 607 10.52 32.86 1.66
C GLY A 607 11.35 31.61 1.28
N TRP A 608 12.41 31.78 0.49
CA TRP A 608 13.41 30.73 0.25
C TRP A 608 14.22 30.43 1.53
N ILE A 609 14.43 29.14 1.79
CA ILE A 609 15.42 28.61 2.74
C ILE A 609 16.11 27.40 2.05
N THR A 610 17.36 27.10 2.41
CA THR A 610 18.22 26.21 1.60
C THR A 610 17.86 24.72 1.70
N GLU A 611 17.05 24.33 2.69
CA GLU A 611 16.88 22.93 3.10
C GLU A 611 15.42 22.45 3.09
N GLN A 612 14.45 23.27 2.69
CA GLN A 612 13.01 22.97 2.55
C GLN A 612 12.64 21.95 1.44
N GLY A 613 13.62 21.21 0.91
CA GLY A 613 13.38 20.14 -0.07
C GLY A 613 13.50 18.78 0.60
N SER A 614 12.37 18.22 1.03
CA SER A 614 12.29 16.87 1.60
C SER A 614 11.65 15.92 0.58
N ILE A 615 12.40 14.95 0.06
CA ILE A 615 11.84 13.97 -0.89
C ILE A 615 10.80 13.07 -0.23
N ASN A 616 11.04 12.59 0.98
CA ASN A 616 10.17 11.64 1.70
C ASN A 616 9.20 12.32 2.67
N GLY A 617 9.36 13.60 2.96
CA GLY A 617 8.67 14.21 4.08
C GLY A 617 9.11 13.58 5.41
N GLY A 618 10.41 13.56 5.69
CA GLY A 618 10.94 13.14 6.99
C GLY A 618 10.94 14.23 8.09
N TYR A 619 10.46 15.45 7.81
CA TYR A 619 10.48 16.58 8.78
C TYR A 619 9.49 17.69 8.42
N GLY A 620 9.28 18.65 9.34
CA GLY A 620 8.34 19.76 9.21
C GLY A 620 6.95 19.41 9.77
N PHE A 621 5.90 19.94 9.15
CA PHE A 621 4.53 19.78 9.65
C PHE A 621 3.99 18.36 9.46
N ARG A 622 3.75 17.65 10.57
CA ARG A 622 3.23 16.26 10.68
C ARG A 622 1.86 16.18 11.39
N GLY A 623 1.32 17.31 11.84
CA GLY A 623 0.08 17.41 12.59
C GLY A 623 -1.15 17.61 11.70
N THR A 624 -2.26 17.99 12.33
CA THR A 624 -3.50 18.33 11.63
C THR A 624 -3.70 19.85 11.60
N LEU A 625 -3.97 20.40 10.42
CA LEU A 625 -4.53 21.75 10.24
C LEU A 625 -6.01 21.62 9.85
N ASP A 626 -6.90 21.77 10.82
CA ASP A 626 -8.35 21.77 10.65
C ASP A 626 -8.84 23.21 10.42
N GLY A 627 -9.26 23.49 9.19
CA GLY A 627 -9.82 24.77 8.80
C GLY A 627 -11.17 25.07 9.43
N ASN A 628 -11.93 24.07 9.93
CA ASN A 628 -13.24 24.28 10.54
C ASN A 628 -14.18 25.18 9.68
N GLY A 629 -14.14 24.99 8.36
CA GLY A 629 -14.89 25.77 7.37
C GLY A 629 -14.40 27.20 7.15
N LYS A 630 -13.25 27.59 7.70
CA LYS A 630 -12.65 28.93 7.58
C LYS A 630 -11.76 29.06 6.34
N LYS A 631 -11.47 30.30 5.98
CA LYS A 631 -10.64 30.67 4.83
C LYS A 631 -9.23 31.05 5.25
N ILE A 632 -8.26 30.76 4.39
CA ILE A 632 -6.91 31.34 4.47
C ILE A 632 -6.68 32.16 3.20
N PHE A 633 -6.58 33.48 3.34
CA PHE A 633 -6.26 34.38 2.25
C PHE A 633 -4.74 34.46 2.08
N VAL A 634 -4.25 33.93 0.97
CA VAL A 634 -2.82 33.73 0.71
C VAL A 634 -2.39 34.46 -0.55
N LYS A 635 -1.22 35.09 -0.48
CA LYS A 635 -0.41 35.45 -1.65
C LYS A 635 0.77 34.47 -1.65
N PRO A 636 0.74 33.44 -2.53
CA PRO A 636 1.74 32.41 -2.58
C PRO A 636 3.16 32.95 -2.64
N ALA A 637 4.05 32.25 -1.94
CA ALA A 637 5.46 32.55 -1.86
C ALA A 637 6.25 31.24 -1.98
N TYR A 638 7.57 31.33 -2.17
CA TYR A 638 8.44 30.19 -2.50
C TYR A 638 8.16 28.93 -1.69
N GLY A 639 8.14 29.03 -0.35
CA GLY A 639 7.94 27.89 0.54
C GLY A 639 6.53 27.74 1.09
N GLY A 640 5.54 28.42 0.52
CA GLY A 640 4.15 28.35 0.99
C GLY A 640 3.97 28.71 2.47
N ILE A 641 2.90 28.21 3.06
CA ILE A 641 2.52 28.49 4.46
C ILE A 641 3.15 27.56 5.49
N LEU A 642 3.62 26.37 5.08
CA LEU A 642 4.09 25.30 5.97
C LEU A 642 5.44 24.67 5.56
N SER A 643 6.12 25.18 4.52
CA SER A 643 7.44 24.74 4.04
C SER A 643 7.54 23.28 3.55
N VAL A 644 7.45 22.34 4.49
CA VAL A 644 7.61 20.90 4.31
C VAL A 644 6.49 20.21 5.09
N ILE A 645 5.52 19.69 4.36
CA ILE A 645 4.43 18.86 4.88
C ILE A 645 4.73 17.41 4.47
N GLY A 646 4.33 16.45 5.31
CA GLY A 646 4.41 15.06 4.89
C GLY A 646 3.85 14.07 5.90
N GLY A 647 4.20 12.80 5.70
CA GLY A 647 3.33 11.70 6.09
C GLY A 647 2.93 11.66 7.56
N GLY A 648 1.64 11.40 7.77
CA GLY A 648 0.95 11.63 9.05
C GLY A 648 0.25 12.98 9.14
N ALA A 649 0.66 13.99 8.36
CA ALA A 649 0.00 15.29 8.32
C ALA A 649 -1.38 15.24 7.64
N GLU A 650 -2.29 16.03 8.19
CA GLU A 650 -3.64 16.26 7.65
C GLU A 650 -3.86 17.76 7.44
N ILE A 651 -4.41 18.15 6.30
CA ILE A 651 -4.92 19.51 6.06
C ILE A 651 -6.37 19.35 5.62
N LYS A 652 -7.32 19.82 6.42
CA LYS A 652 -8.74 19.54 6.18
C LYS A 652 -9.67 20.70 6.44
N ASN A 653 -10.86 20.67 5.84
CA ASN A 653 -11.95 21.63 6.04
C ASN A 653 -11.56 23.11 5.84
N VAL A 654 -10.65 23.42 4.90
CA VAL A 654 -10.06 24.76 4.74
C VAL A 654 -10.16 25.26 3.30
N SER A 655 -10.53 26.54 3.11
CA SER A 655 -10.63 27.16 1.79
C SER A 655 -9.51 28.19 1.59
N PHE A 656 -8.54 27.86 0.74
CA PHE A 656 -7.44 28.75 0.37
C PHE A 656 -7.90 29.75 -0.70
N LYS A 657 -7.96 31.03 -0.33
CA LYS A 657 -8.25 32.14 -1.25
C LYS A 657 -6.93 32.73 -1.74
N VAL A 658 -6.50 32.26 -2.91
CA VAL A 658 -5.25 32.61 -3.54
C VAL A 658 -5.42 33.96 -4.24
N THR A 659 -5.08 35.03 -3.52
CA THR A 659 -5.35 36.41 -3.94
C THR A 659 -4.71 36.78 -5.28
N THR A 660 -3.47 36.34 -5.52
CA THR A 660 -2.75 36.51 -6.78
C THR A 660 -1.81 35.31 -7.01
N PHE A 661 -1.91 34.63 -8.15
CA PHE A 661 -1.02 33.51 -8.52
C PHE A 661 -0.21 33.79 -9.79
N GLY A 662 1.05 33.35 -9.79
CA GLY A 662 2.00 33.55 -10.89
C GLY A 662 3.01 34.67 -10.64
N SER A 663 4.03 34.72 -11.50
CA SER A 663 5.15 35.66 -11.42
C SER A 663 5.47 36.26 -12.79
N SER A 664 5.71 37.57 -12.84
CA SER A 664 6.14 38.28 -14.05
C SER A 664 7.64 38.11 -14.37
N SER A 665 8.34 37.20 -13.67
CA SER A 665 9.76 36.91 -13.85
C SER A 665 9.98 35.47 -14.33
N ALA A 666 10.96 35.29 -15.21
CA ALA A 666 11.35 33.99 -15.78
C ALA A 666 12.21 33.10 -14.85
N LEU A 667 12.58 33.57 -13.65
CA LEU A 667 13.69 33.01 -12.87
C LEU A 667 13.28 32.50 -11.49
N TYR A 668 13.07 31.18 -11.38
CA TYR A 668 13.06 30.42 -10.11
C TYR A 668 12.20 30.99 -8.96
N THR A 669 11.24 31.87 -9.24
CA THR A 669 10.32 32.41 -8.25
C THR A 669 9.18 31.41 -8.05
N CYS A 670 9.50 30.29 -7.41
CA CYS A 670 8.47 29.36 -6.97
C CYS A 670 7.49 30.15 -6.10
N SER A 671 6.20 29.83 -6.21
CA SER A 671 5.15 30.48 -5.43
C SER A 671 4.02 29.48 -5.33
N THR A 672 3.84 28.93 -4.14
CA THR A 672 2.95 27.81 -3.90
C THR A 672 2.14 28.06 -2.62
N VAL A 673 0.99 27.42 -2.48
CA VAL A 673 0.10 27.65 -1.34
C VAL A 673 0.64 26.96 -0.10
N LEU A 674 0.84 25.64 -0.15
CA LEU A 674 1.14 24.85 1.04
C LEU A 674 2.64 24.82 1.37
N GLY A 675 3.45 24.28 0.46
CA GLY A 675 4.87 24.05 0.70
C GLY A 675 5.58 23.44 -0.51
N ILE A 676 6.88 23.27 -0.40
CA ILE A 676 7.72 22.73 -1.48
C ILE A 676 7.63 21.22 -1.51
N SER A 677 7.54 20.62 -0.32
CA SER A 677 7.27 19.21 -0.12
C SER A 677 5.89 19.01 0.48
N LEU A 678 5.17 18.08 -0.12
CA LEU A 678 3.90 17.53 0.34
C LEU A 678 3.98 16.03 0.10
N CYS A 679 4.50 15.25 1.04
CA CYS A 679 4.84 13.84 0.81
C CYS A 679 4.21 12.92 1.85
N GLY A 680 3.18 12.16 1.47
CA GLY A 680 2.47 11.24 2.36
C GLY A 680 1.30 11.80 3.17
N ALA A 681 0.94 13.06 2.95
CA ALA A 681 -0.10 13.75 3.69
C ALA A 681 -1.51 13.36 3.24
N VAL A 682 -2.51 13.82 3.99
CA VAL A 682 -3.92 13.80 3.60
C VAL A 682 -4.41 15.24 3.42
N LEU A 683 -5.04 15.52 2.28
CA LEU A 683 -5.87 16.71 2.09
C LEU A 683 -7.32 16.23 2.01
N GLU A 684 -8.21 16.77 2.87
CA GLU A 684 -9.62 16.36 2.95
C GLU A 684 -10.56 17.57 3.04
N GLY A 685 -11.46 17.78 2.07
CA GLY A 685 -12.37 18.93 2.10
C GLY A 685 -11.62 20.27 1.99
N VAL A 686 -10.76 20.39 0.98
CA VAL A 686 -9.86 21.54 0.79
C VAL A 686 -10.11 22.23 -0.54
N ASP A 687 -10.41 23.52 -0.53
CA ASP A 687 -10.59 24.30 -1.76
C ASP A 687 -9.39 25.20 -2.05
N PHE A 688 -9.00 25.32 -3.31
CA PHE A 688 -8.06 26.32 -3.81
C PHE A 688 -8.74 27.19 -4.86
N GLU A 689 -9.09 28.44 -4.50
CA GLU A 689 -9.70 29.41 -5.43
C GLU A 689 -8.69 30.52 -5.76
N VAL A 690 -8.35 30.65 -7.04
CA VAL A 690 -7.40 31.68 -7.53
C VAL A 690 -8.16 32.91 -8.05
N LEU A 691 -7.94 34.04 -7.37
CA LEU A 691 -8.72 35.26 -7.57
C LEU A 691 -8.14 36.23 -8.60
N SER A 692 -6.81 36.24 -8.81
CA SER A 692 -6.17 37.11 -9.81
C SER A 692 -4.83 36.58 -10.31
N SER A 693 -4.37 37.08 -11.45
CA SER A 693 -3.09 36.69 -12.05
C SER A 693 -1.95 37.64 -11.67
N GLY A 694 -0.80 37.07 -11.34
CA GLY A 694 0.50 37.73 -11.15
C GLY A 694 1.47 37.52 -12.31
N TRP A 695 1.05 36.89 -13.41
CA TRP A 695 1.94 36.55 -14.54
C TRP A 695 2.41 37.77 -15.35
N GLY A 696 1.66 38.87 -15.36
CA GLY A 696 1.89 39.98 -16.31
C GLY A 696 1.85 39.50 -17.78
N ASP A 697 2.46 40.28 -18.68
CA ASP A 697 2.32 40.07 -20.12
C ASP A 697 3.03 38.80 -20.64
N THR A 698 4.16 38.41 -20.03
CA THR A 698 5.02 37.31 -20.53
C THR A 698 5.35 36.23 -19.50
N GLY A 699 5.03 36.43 -18.22
CA GLY A 699 5.50 35.57 -17.14
C GLY A 699 5.01 34.13 -17.24
N TYR A 700 3.76 33.92 -17.68
CA TYR A 700 3.23 32.57 -17.89
C TYR A 700 4.02 31.81 -18.96
N SER A 701 4.16 32.38 -20.17
CA SER A 701 4.90 31.79 -21.29
C SER A 701 6.40 31.56 -21.01
N GLN A 702 6.98 32.25 -20.02
CA GLN A 702 8.35 32.04 -19.57
C GLN A 702 8.48 30.90 -18.54
N ASN A 703 7.40 30.56 -17.85
CA ASN A 703 7.38 29.58 -16.76
C ASN A 703 6.71 28.23 -17.13
N VAL A 704 6.05 28.11 -18.29
CA VAL A 704 5.55 26.82 -18.79
C VAL A 704 6.67 25.78 -18.88
N TYR A 705 6.40 24.57 -18.41
CA TYR A 705 7.37 23.45 -18.28
C TYR A 705 8.67 23.79 -17.54
N GLN A 706 8.72 24.89 -16.77
CA GLN A 706 9.81 25.14 -15.84
C GLN A 706 9.62 24.35 -14.54
N ASN A 707 10.74 24.09 -13.89
CA ASN A 707 10.79 23.45 -12.58
C ASN A 707 10.07 24.30 -11.52
N ALA A 708 9.46 23.60 -10.57
CA ALA A 708 8.95 24.14 -9.32
C ALA A 708 7.76 25.15 -9.40
N GLN A 709 6.84 24.96 -10.36
CA GLN A 709 5.73 25.87 -10.69
C GLN A 709 4.31 25.37 -10.30
N GLY A 710 4.18 24.63 -9.19
CA GLY A 710 2.89 24.06 -8.75
C GLY A 710 2.09 24.93 -7.78
N LEU A 711 0.77 25.02 -8.00
CA LEU A 711 -0.18 25.76 -7.15
C LEU A 711 -0.23 25.26 -5.70
N ILE A 712 -0.44 23.95 -5.50
CA ILE A 712 -0.64 23.35 -4.17
C ILE A 712 0.71 23.10 -3.49
N SER A 713 1.62 22.41 -4.20
CA SER A 713 3.01 22.28 -3.79
C SER A 713 3.96 22.51 -4.97
N SER A 714 5.12 23.10 -4.70
CA SER A 714 6.00 23.50 -5.80
C SER A 714 6.79 22.34 -6.41
N SER A 715 7.27 21.37 -5.63
CA SER A 715 8.46 20.59 -6.05
C SER A 715 8.40 19.09 -5.79
N PHE A 716 7.88 18.67 -4.63
CA PHE A 716 7.73 17.27 -4.23
C PHE A 716 6.28 17.04 -3.81
N ALA A 717 5.60 16.12 -4.48
CA ALA A 717 4.22 15.76 -4.21
C ALA A 717 4.03 14.27 -4.49
N HIS A 718 4.18 13.40 -3.48
CA HIS A 718 4.06 11.96 -3.70
C HIS A 718 3.41 11.28 -2.50
N GLY A 719 2.82 10.12 -2.74
CA GLY A 719 2.24 9.29 -1.68
C GLY A 719 1.05 9.92 -0.96
N ASN A 720 0.46 11.05 -1.39
CA ASN A 720 -0.61 11.74 -0.66
C ASN A 720 -2.00 11.14 -0.97
N LYS A 721 -2.94 11.24 -0.01
CA LYS A 721 -4.38 11.10 -0.29
C LYS A 721 -4.97 12.49 -0.51
N ILE A 722 -5.73 12.66 -1.58
CA ILE A 722 -6.39 13.90 -1.97
C ILE A 722 -7.88 13.58 -2.07
N LYS A 723 -8.65 13.94 -1.04
CA LYS A 723 -10.08 13.60 -0.89
C LYS A 723 -10.95 14.86 -0.83
N ASP A 724 -12.01 14.93 -1.64
CA ASP A 724 -12.94 16.08 -1.63
C ASP A 724 -12.19 17.43 -1.78
N VAL A 725 -11.24 17.51 -2.71
CA VAL A 725 -10.39 18.70 -2.91
C VAL A 725 -10.74 19.38 -4.23
N SER A 726 -10.87 20.71 -4.21
CA SER A 726 -11.19 21.49 -5.41
C SER A 726 -10.07 22.47 -5.80
N VAL A 727 -9.86 22.66 -7.11
CA VAL A 727 -9.06 23.75 -7.67
C VAL A 727 -9.91 24.49 -8.70
N LYS A 728 -10.15 25.79 -8.46
CA LYS A 728 -10.94 26.66 -9.34
C LYS A 728 -10.17 27.93 -9.71
N THR A 729 -10.04 28.19 -11.01
CA THR A 729 -9.23 29.33 -11.49
C THR A 729 -9.55 29.80 -12.92
N ASP A 730 -9.78 31.11 -13.08
CA ASP A 730 -9.74 31.81 -14.39
C ASP A 730 -8.31 32.29 -14.77
N VAL A 731 -7.32 31.99 -13.94
CA VAL A 731 -5.89 32.26 -14.15
C VAL A 731 -5.21 31.01 -14.70
N PRO A 732 -4.37 31.12 -15.75
CA PRO A 732 -3.64 29.97 -16.28
C PRO A 732 -2.64 29.43 -15.25
N LEU A 733 -2.55 28.10 -15.12
CA LEU A 733 -1.64 27.41 -14.22
C LEU A 733 -0.58 26.64 -15.03
N VAL A 734 0.66 26.64 -14.55
CA VAL A 734 1.68 25.72 -15.09
C VAL A 734 1.38 24.30 -14.59
N SER A 735 1.24 24.12 -13.28
CA SER A 735 0.81 22.84 -12.70
C SER A 735 0.09 22.97 -11.35
N ILE A 736 -0.54 21.87 -10.92
CA ILE A 736 -1.16 21.75 -9.60
C ILE A 736 -0.10 21.36 -8.57
N PHE A 737 0.67 20.32 -8.89
CA PHE A 737 1.79 19.82 -8.12
C PHE A 737 3.03 19.90 -9.02
N GLY A 738 4.00 20.76 -8.71
CA GLY A 738 5.14 20.95 -9.61
C GLY A 738 6.14 19.78 -9.54
N GLY A 739 7.27 19.91 -10.24
CA GLY A 739 8.24 18.81 -10.36
C GLY A 739 9.69 19.25 -10.32
N VAL A 740 10.49 18.53 -9.52
CA VAL A 740 11.97 18.53 -9.54
C VAL A 740 12.60 17.19 -9.09
N SER A 741 11.79 16.15 -8.78
CA SER A 741 12.23 15.00 -7.97
C SER A 741 12.29 13.67 -8.73
N TYR A 742 13.03 12.72 -8.17
CA TYR A 742 13.09 11.34 -8.65
C TYR A 742 11.76 10.59 -8.45
N ASP A 743 11.01 10.90 -7.39
CA ASP A 743 9.79 10.20 -7.00
C ASP A 743 8.53 10.65 -7.77
N GLY A 744 8.52 11.86 -8.33
CA GLY A 744 7.39 12.41 -9.08
C GLY A 744 6.09 12.44 -8.28
N LEU A 745 4.95 12.17 -8.95
CA LEU A 745 3.63 11.91 -8.35
C LEU A 745 3.39 10.44 -7.97
N GLY A 746 4.44 9.64 -7.75
CA GLY A 746 4.27 8.23 -7.36
C GLY A 746 3.46 8.09 -6.07
N GLY A 747 2.59 7.08 -5.98
CA GLY A 747 1.80 6.81 -4.78
C GLY A 747 0.65 7.78 -4.50
N MET A 748 0.37 8.75 -5.37
CA MET A 748 -0.79 9.63 -5.22
C MET A 748 -2.11 8.87 -5.35
N ASP A 749 -3.08 9.27 -4.53
CA ASP A 749 -4.44 8.74 -4.48
C ASP A 749 -5.43 9.92 -4.53
N PHE A 750 -6.40 9.87 -5.44
CA PHE A 750 -7.35 10.95 -5.71
C PHE A 750 -8.78 10.41 -5.57
N ASP A 751 -9.53 10.98 -4.64
CA ASP A 751 -10.94 10.69 -4.40
C ASP A 751 -11.71 12.02 -4.49
N ASN A 752 -12.63 12.14 -5.44
CA ASN A 752 -13.40 13.36 -5.69
C ASN A 752 -12.54 14.64 -5.81
N PHE A 753 -11.54 14.65 -6.69
CA PHE A 753 -10.72 15.84 -6.98
C PHE A 753 -11.32 16.66 -8.13
N SER A 754 -11.87 17.83 -7.81
CA SER A 754 -12.51 18.73 -8.77
C SER A 754 -11.49 19.73 -9.33
N LEU A 755 -11.33 19.77 -10.65
CA LEU A 755 -10.40 20.65 -11.34
C LEU A 755 -11.13 21.46 -12.41
N ASP A 756 -11.32 22.76 -12.18
CA ASP A 756 -11.84 23.71 -13.17
C ASP A 756 -10.86 24.86 -13.36
N CYS A 757 -10.05 24.78 -14.43
CA CYS A 757 -8.98 25.75 -14.68
C CYS A 757 -8.92 26.24 -16.13
N LYS A 758 -8.80 27.56 -16.32
CA LYS A 758 -8.70 28.20 -17.64
C LYS A 758 -7.53 27.70 -18.49
N GLU A 759 -6.42 27.30 -17.89
CA GLU A 759 -5.32 26.68 -18.64
C GLU A 759 -4.47 25.82 -17.70
N LEU A 760 -4.00 24.67 -18.18
CA LEU A 760 -3.08 23.78 -17.45
C LEU A 760 -2.08 23.12 -18.40
N CYS A 761 -0.79 23.19 -18.09
CA CYS A 761 0.25 22.48 -18.84
C CYS A 761 0.37 21.00 -18.42
N TYR A 762 0.32 20.72 -17.11
CA TYR A 762 0.40 19.37 -16.54
C TYR A 762 -0.12 19.31 -15.08
N LEU A 763 -0.54 18.12 -14.61
CA LEU A 763 -0.96 17.92 -13.22
C LEU A 763 0.26 17.91 -12.27
N GLY A 764 1.25 17.08 -12.60
CA GLY A 764 2.58 16.98 -11.99
C GLY A 764 3.52 16.11 -12.82
N VAL A 765 4.66 15.69 -12.27
CA VAL A 765 5.69 14.94 -13.03
C VAL A 765 5.74 13.45 -12.68
N LYS A 766 6.16 12.64 -13.65
CA LYS A 766 6.35 11.19 -13.52
C LYS A 766 7.63 10.86 -12.75
N ARG A 767 7.65 9.68 -12.14
CA ARG A 767 8.84 9.11 -11.49
C ARG A 767 9.98 8.97 -12.51
N SER A 768 11.23 9.04 -12.03
CA SER A 768 12.46 8.76 -12.80
C SER A 768 12.86 9.76 -13.89
N VAL A 769 12.47 11.05 -13.79
CA VAL A 769 13.12 12.11 -14.60
C VAL A 769 14.57 12.28 -14.15
N GLY A 770 15.50 11.76 -14.95
CA GLY A 770 16.93 11.77 -14.64
C GLY A 770 17.54 13.18 -14.67
N GLY A 771 17.68 13.79 -13.49
CA GLY A 771 18.30 15.10 -13.33
C GLY A 771 17.41 16.28 -13.73
N VAL A 772 17.83 17.49 -13.33
CA VAL A 772 17.18 18.77 -13.64
C VAL A 772 17.32 19.14 -15.13
N SER A 773 16.68 18.37 -16.00
CA SER A 773 16.41 18.79 -17.37
C SER A 773 15.45 19.97 -17.35
N MET A 774 15.87 21.09 -17.92
CA MET A 774 15.07 22.30 -18.08
C MET A 774 15.02 22.65 -19.57
N PRO A 775 13.84 22.80 -20.20
CA PRO A 775 12.51 22.56 -19.63
C PRO A 775 12.24 21.08 -19.28
N ILE A 776 11.22 20.84 -18.45
CA ILE A 776 10.72 19.49 -18.15
C ILE A 776 10.18 18.89 -19.46
N PRO A 777 10.60 17.67 -19.86
CA PRO A 777 10.05 17.01 -21.05
C PRO A 777 8.56 16.73 -20.88
N VAL A 778 7.74 17.08 -21.89
CA VAL A 778 6.28 16.87 -21.89
C VAL A 778 5.91 15.40 -21.66
N THR A 779 6.72 14.47 -22.14
CA THR A 779 6.55 13.01 -21.94
C THR A 779 6.69 12.58 -20.48
N SER A 780 7.35 13.39 -19.65
CA SER A 780 7.59 13.19 -18.21
C SER A 780 6.54 13.87 -17.34
N CYS A 781 5.51 14.47 -17.94
CA CYS A 781 4.38 15.06 -17.24
C CYS A 781 3.20 14.07 -17.17
N TYR A 782 2.46 14.10 -16.06
CA TYR A 782 1.12 13.54 -15.97
C TYR A 782 0.08 14.60 -16.40
N LEU A 783 -0.96 14.16 -17.09
CA LEU A 783 -2.19 14.92 -17.24
C LEU A 783 -3.18 14.56 -16.12
N PRO A 784 -4.20 15.41 -15.84
CA PRO A 784 -5.33 15.05 -14.99
C PRO A 784 -6.01 13.73 -15.40
N THR A 785 -6.04 13.47 -16.71
CA THR A 785 -6.61 12.26 -17.34
C THR A 785 -5.84 10.96 -17.07
N ASP A 786 -4.69 11.01 -16.40
CA ASP A 786 -3.86 9.83 -16.07
C ASP A 786 -4.25 9.18 -14.74
N PHE A 787 -5.15 9.80 -13.96
CA PHE A 787 -5.63 9.29 -12.67
C PHE A 787 -7.15 9.05 -12.69
N GLU A 788 -7.62 8.08 -11.89
CA GLU A 788 -9.03 7.95 -11.52
C GLU A 788 -9.37 9.02 -10.44
N GLY A 789 -10.66 9.28 -10.19
CA GLY A 789 -11.12 10.22 -9.15
C GLY A 789 -10.98 11.72 -9.45
N ILE A 790 -10.30 12.11 -10.54
CA ILE A 790 -10.21 13.49 -11.03
C ILE A 790 -11.34 13.80 -12.02
N HIS A 791 -12.06 14.91 -11.80
CA HIS A 791 -13.16 15.37 -12.66
C HIS A 791 -13.09 16.89 -12.92
N GLY A 792 -13.91 17.38 -13.86
CA GLY A 792 -14.03 18.80 -14.20
C GLY A 792 -13.53 19.14 -15.61
N SER A 793 -12.90 20.31 -15.77
CA SER A 793 -12.49 20.86 -17.05
C SER A 793 -11.17 21.64 -17.02
N TYR A 794 -10.35 21.46 -18.08
CA TYR A 794 -9.17 22.30 -18.31
C TYR A 794 -8.96 22.61 -19.78
N ILE A 795 -8.26 23.71 -20.08
CA ILE A 795 -7.77 24.02 -21.43
C ILE A 795 -6.28 23.68 -21.49
N SER A 796 -5.81 23.16 -22.62
CA SER A 796 -4.38 22.99 -22.88
C SER A 796 -4.05 23.29 -24.34
N SER A 797 -2.78 23.54 -24.64
CA SER A 797 -2.32 23.90 -25.98
C SER A 797 -1.11 23.07 -26.41
N ALA A 798 -1.07 22.77 -27.70
CA ALA A 798 0.06 22.12 -28.35
C ALA A 798 1.31 22.99 -28.25
N THR A 799 2.45 22.36 -28.01
CA THR A 799 3.74 23.06 -27.89
C THR A 799 4.31 23.53 -29.24
N ASN A 800 3.86 22.94 -30.35
CA ASN A 800 4.35 23.21 -31.70
C ASN A 800 3.23 23.63 -32.65
N THR A 801 3.57 24.36 -33.71
CA THR A 801 2.68 24.60 -34.85
C THR A 801 2.74 23.42 -35.82
N VAL A 802 1.58 22.92 -36.25
CA VAL A 802 1.44 21.82 -37.21
C VAL A 802 1.35 22.39 -38.63
N GLU A 803 2.16 21.90 -39.55
CA GLU A 803 2.05 22.21 -40.98
C GLU A 803 1.02 21.29 -41.66
N LEU A 804 0.08 21.87 -42.41
CA LEU A 804 -0.85 21.15 -43.27
C LEU A 804 -0.77 21.67 -44.71
N LYS A 805 -0.83 20.78 -45.69
CA LYS A 805 -0.79 21.13 -47.12
C LYS A 805 -2.20 21.30 -47.67
N ARG A 806 -2.45 22.44 -48.32
CA ARG A 806 -3.76 22.78 -48.89
C ARG A 806 -4.29 21.82 -49.96
N ASN A 807 -3.39 21.12 -50.65
CA ASN A 807 -3.72 20.26 -51.79
C ASN A 807 -4.11 18.82 -51.40
N ASP A 808 -3.89 18.41 -50.14
CA ASP A 808 -4.27 17.08 -49.68
C ASP A 808 -5.78 17.02 -49.39
N LYS A 809 -6.46 15.95 -49.83
CA LYS A 809 -7.93 15.81 -49.71
C LYS A 809 -8.39 15.67 -48.25
N TYR A 810 -7.58 15.05 -47.42
CA TYR A 810 -7.79 14.85 -45.99
C TYR A 810 -6.54 15.32 -45.25
N ALA A 811 -6.76 15.90 -44.08
CA ALA A 811 -5.70 16.22 -43.14
C ALA A 811 -5.62 15.10 -42.10
N SER A 812 -4.40 14.77 -41.70
CA SER A 812 -4.11 13.83 -40.61
C SER A 812 -3.09 14.48 -39.69
N ILE A 813 -3.46 14.68 -38.42
CA ILE A 813 -2.60 15.28 -37.39
C ILE A 813 -2.38 14.25 -36.30
N GLU A 814 -1.15 13.81 -36.13
CA GLU A 814 -0.75 13.04 -34.94
C GLU A 814 -0.85 13.96 -33.72
N LEU A 815 -1.71 13.60 -32.76
CA LEU A 815 -1.85 14.34 -31.52
C LEU A 815 -0.68 14.00 -30.58
N GLU A 816 -0.34 14.90 -29.65
CA GLU A 816 0.62 14.56 -28.59
C GLU A 816 0.10 13.31 -27.86
N SER A 817 0.93 12.27 -27.69
CA SER A 817 0.50 10.91 -27.29
C SER A 817 -0.33 10.86 -26.01
N ARG A 818 -0.13 11.82 -25.09
CA ARG A 818 -0.91 12.04 -23.87
C ARG A 818 -2.41 12.32 -24.09
N TYR A 819 -2.80 12.78 -25.27
CA TYR A 819 -4.21 13.00 -25.67
C TYR A 819 -4.78 11.88 -26.55
N GLY A 820 -3.94 10.99 -27.09
CA GLY A 820 -4.35 10.03 -28.13
C GLY A 820 -5.35 8.95 -27.69
N GLY A 821 -5.57 8.79 -26.38
CA GLY A 821 -6.56 7.89 -25.77
C GLY A 821 -7.82 8.58 -25.25
N MET A 822 -8.11 9.82 -25.68
CA MET A 822 -9.32 10.55 -25.31
C MET A 822 -10.38 10.50 -26.42
N GLU A 823 -11.64 10.52 -26.02
CA GLU A 823 -12.79 10.65 -26.93
C GLU A 823 -12.88 12.08 -27.48
N LEU A 824 -13.08 12.22 -28.80
CA LEU A 824 -13.38 13.52 -29.42
C LEU A 824 -14.88 13.80 -29.32
N LEU A 825 -15.25 14.85 -28.59
CA LEU A 825 -16.63 15.33 -28.51
C LEU A 825 -16.94 16.38 -29.58
N GLU A 826 -15.99 17.27 -29.87
CA GLU A 826 -16.14 18.35 -30.85
C GLU A 826 -14.78 18.77 -31.42
N ALA A 827 -14.72 19.13 -32.70
CA ALA A 827 -13.56 19.77 -33.32
C ALA A 827 -13.99 21.05 -34.03
N THR A 828 -13.24 22.14 -33.83
CA THR A 828 -13.51 23.44 -34.47
C THR A 828 -12.24 24.02 -35.09
N TRP A 829 -12.40 24.79 -36.16
CA TRP A 829 -11.38 25.63 -36.80
C TRP A 829 -11.76 27.09 -36.61
N ASN A 830 -10.95 27.86 -35.87
CA ASN A 830 -11.23 29.26 -35.53
C ASN A 830 -12.67 29.46 -34.98
N GLY A 831 -13.18 28.50 -34.20
CA GLY A 831 -14.53 28.50 -33.63
C GLY A 831 -15.66 27.96 -34.53
N LYS A 832 -15.37 27.51 -35.77
CA LYS A 832 -16.34 26.88 -36.67
C LYS A 832 -16.18 25.35 -36.66
N ALA A 833 -17.25 24.60 -36.46
CA ALA A 833 -17.22 23.13 -36.43
C ALA A 833 -16.59 22.50 -37.69
N ILE A 834 -15.75 21.49 -37.48
CA ILE A 834 -15.16 20.63 -38.52
C ILE A 834 -16.01 19.35 -38.59
N PRO A 835 -16.91 19.21 -39.58
CA PRO A 835 -17.78 18.05 -39.68
C PRO A 835 -17.00 16.77 -40.00
N ASP A 836 -17.49 15.64 -39.51
CA ASP A 836 -16.91 14.30 -39.69
C ASP A 836 -15.45 14.17 -39.22
N ALA A 837 -14.99 15.05 -38.31
CA ALA A 837 -13.68 14.91 -37.68
C ALA A 837 -13.69 13.74 -36.69
N THR A 838 -12.68 12.87 -36.75
CA THR A 838 -12.52 11.71 -35.86
C THR A 838 -11.10 11.62 -35.32
N ILE A 839 -10.91 10.93 -34.19
CA ILE A 839 -9.58 10.50 -33.72
C ILE A 839 -9.52 8.97 -33.85
N GLU A 840 -8.53 8.49 -34.61
CA GLU A 840 -8.25 7.06 -34.76
C GLU A 840 -6.79 6.80 -34.38
N SER A 841 -6.54 5.94 -33.39
CA SER A 841 -5.19 5.61 -32.88
C SER A 841 -4.31 6.83 -32.54
N GLY A 842 -4.91 7.90 -32.01
CA GLY A 842 -4.21 9.16 -31.68
C GLY A 842 -3.99 10.12 -32.86
N ILE A 843 -4.50 9.80 -34.05
CA ILE A 843 -4.45 10.67 -35.23
C ILE A 843 -5.82 11.32 -35.42
N LEU A 844 -5.88 12.65 -35.39
CA LEU A 844 -7.04 13.44 -35.80
C LEU A 844 -7.13 13.42 -37.33
N VAL A 845 -8.28 12.99 -37.87
CA VAL A 845 -8.55 12.94 -39.32
C VAL A 845 -9.79 13.77 -39.65
N PHE A 846 -9.70 14.59 -40.70
CA PHE A 846 -10.82 15.37 -41.23
C PHE A 846 -10.58 15.73 -42.70
N LYS A 847 -11.58 16.28 -43.40
CA LYS A 847 -11.43 16.73 -44.80
C LYS A 847 -10.79 18.12 -44.80
N THR A 848 -9.63 18.28 -45.45
CA THR A 848 -8.86 19.55 -45.45
C THR A 848 -9.71 20.76 -45.86
N LYS A 849 -10.59 20.58 -46.84
CA LYS A 849 -11.51 21.61 -47.34
C LYS A 849 -12.41 22.24 -46.27
N ASP A 850 -12.66 21.57 -45.14
CA ASP A 850 -13.57 22.07 -44.12
C ASP A 850 -12.90 23.12 -43.20
N ILE A 851 -11.56 23.24 -43.26
CA ILE A 851 -10.77 24.33 -42.63
C ILE A 851 -10.19 25.33 -43.64
N LEU A 852 -10.38 25.13 -44.94
CA LEU A 852 -10.00 26.12 -45.94
C LEU A 852 -11.04 27.25 -45.97
N ASP A 853 -10.63 28.45 -45.58
CA ASP A 853 -11.42 29.66 -45.80
C ASP A 853 -11.13 30.30 -47.17
N ASP A 854 -12.17 30.87 -47.78
CA ASP A 854 -12.07 31.64 -49.02
C ASP A 854 -11.31 32.97 -48.82
N SER A 855 -11.04 33.38 -47.58
CA SER A 855 -10.24 34.56 -47.22
C SER A 855 -8.72 34.37 -47.36
N GLY A 856 -8.26 33.14 -47.61
CA GLY A 856 -6.86 32.84 -47.93
C GLY A 856 -5.92 32.83 -46.72
N VAL A 857 -6.44 32.78 -45.50
CA VAL A 857 -5.64 32.84 -44.26
C VAL A 857 -4.63 31.69 -44.21
N SER A 858 -3.37 31.97 -43.85
CA SER A 858 -2.32 30.96 -43.78
C SER A 858 -2.17 30.29 -42.43
N ASN A 859 -2.66 30.88 -41.34
CA ASN A 859 -2.49 30.40 -39.97
C ASN A 859 -3.83 30.41 -39.22
N GLY A 860 -4.08 29.43 -38.37
CA GLY A 860 -5.27 29.41 -37.51
C GLY A 860 -5.18 28.33 -36.43
N THR A 861 -6.24 28.16 -35.65
CA THR A 861 -6.28 27.23 -34.53
C THR A 861 -7.35 26.17 -34.75
N ILE A 862 -6.97 24.89 -34.61
CA ILE A 862 -7.93 23.80 -34.39
C ILE A 862 -8.09 23.62 -32.88
N SER A 863 -9.31 23.69 -32.38
CA SER A 863 -9.62 23.38 -30.97
C SER A 863 -10.47 22.11 -30.89
N LEU A 864 -10.01 21.16 -30.09
CA LEU A 864 -10.61 19.85 -29.88
C LEU A 864 -11.16 19.76 -28.46
N LYS A 865 -12.45 19.47 -28.32
CA LYS A 865 -13.05 19.11 -27.04
C LYS A 865 -12.88 17.62 -26.82
N LEU A 866 -11.99 17.26 -25.91
CA LEU A 866 -11.62 15.88 -25.60
C LEU A 866 -12.20 15.47 -24.25
N LYS A 867 -12.56 14.19 -24.09
CA LYS A 867 -13.01 13.63 -22.80
C LYS A 867 -12.35 12.28 -22.51
N LYS A 868 -12.06 12.02 -21.23
CA LYS A 868 -11.71 10.68 -20.72
C LYS A 868 -12.18 10.61 -19.26
N ASN A 869 -12.88 9.54 -18.90
CA ASN A 869 -13.55 9.41 -17.60
C ASN A 869 -14.44 10.66 -17.35
N ASP A 870 -14.36 11.28 -16.17
CA ASP A 870 -15.20 12.43 -15.79
C ASP A 870 -14.51 13.80 -15.97
N ILE A 871 -13.41 13.85 -16.72
CA ILE A 871 -12.69 15.10 -17.02
C ILE A 871 -12.66 15.41 -18.52
N SER A 872 -12.85 16.70 -18.83
CA SER A 872 -12.81 17.26 -20.18
C SER A 872 -11.56 18.13 -20.39
N CYS A 873 -11.00 18.11 -21.60
CA CYS A 873 -9.88 18.93 -22.02
C CYS A 873 -10.22 19.66 -23.31
N ASP A 874 -10.20 21.00 -23.31
CA ASP A 874 -10.24 21.79 -24.54
C ASP A 874 -8.79 21.96 -25.05
N TYR A 875 -8.39 21.14 -26.01
CA TYR A 875 -7.02 21.08 -26.54
C TYR A 875 -6.87 21.87 -27.84
N SER A 876 -5.98 22.86 -27.86
CA SER A 876 -5.78 23.74 -29.02
C SER A 876 -4.45 23.49 -29.76
N LEU A 877 -4.55 23.34 -31.09
CA LEU A 877 -3.47 23.12 -32.05
C LEU A 877 -3.28 24.36 -32.92
N GLN A 878 -2.10 24.95 -32.95
CA GLN A 878 -1.77 25.98 -33.94
C GLN A 878 -1.43 25.33 -35.27
N ILE A 879 -2.05 25.81 -36.36
CA ILE A 879 -1.91 25.25 -37.71
C ILE A 879 -1.32 26.30 -38.65
N TRP A 880 -0.37 25.88 -39.49
CA TRP A 880 0.11 26.61 -40.66
C TRP A 880 -0.31 25.87 -41.94
N LEU A 881 -1.10 26.54 -42.79
CA LEU A 881 -1.56 26.05 -44.09
C LEU A 881 -0.53 26.38 -45.18
N ALA A 882 0.41 25.47 -45.40
CA ALA A 882 1.36 25.51 -46.50
C ALA A 882 0.65 25.43 -47.87
N ARG A 883 1.22 26.11 -48.87
CA ARG A 883 0.64 26.26 -50.23
C ARG A 883 0.76 24.99 -51.07
#